data_AF-A0A2N2PCS2-F1
#
_entry.id   AF-A0A2N2PCS2-F1
#
_cell.length_a   1.000
_cell.length_b   1.000
_cell.length_c   1.000
_cell.angle_alpha   90.00
_cell.angle_beta   90.00
_cell.angle_gamma   90.00
#
_symmetry.space_group_name_H-M   'P 1'
#
loop_
_entity.id
_entity.type
_entity.pdbx_description
1 polymer ?
#
loop_
_entity_poly.entity_id
_entity_poly.type
_entity_poly.pdbx_seq_one_letter_code
_entity_poly.pdbx_strand_id
1 'polypeptide(L)'
;MGREMQLLTNKPMIPHQQPDAPTGAPTLPPRPLRFVWSVALLLLLCFVSAGNGWAARVVRVGVYENRPMLFMGEGGVARGVYVDVLAAIAQAEGWTYQFVPGSWSENLDRLAAAEIDVLPDIGYSAERAKRFDFSRESIFSTWAQIYVPRDSDLQSYEGLEGKSIAVLRNDVHFPPLQTMLETFGLQVNYQIFDDYEAVLEAVSEKKADAALLSRIAGMVNERRFKIKRSPMILDPIRVHFAFPKDKNADLREAIDRHLEAMKQSPDSALNRALARWLPDTRTNWFPWWAVWALVGGGGALILALLIAVLLRMQVRRKTAQLAGHATRLETEIVERRRAEVALRESEERYRAVFQTALDPLVVLDAHGNILAWNRQAERTFGYTPDEIIGRNFDTLFKKAEGGTFNTSTWNRLAAVDGGITAQRLEIIAVRRDGTTLPVELAVSPAHLESRHIVTVFVRDLTERQAALDARTRLLAMDSELSVARQIQDAILPRADGRFSGREEFDVHAEMIPAKEVGGDFYDYFLIDDDLFGILVGDVSGKGVPAAILMAASRAMLRSAAMSGIGPADVLRHVNNLLEESTAPTMFVSAFYGIIDLRSGLIEYCNGGHDEPVIIHADGTHERLTGSANIALGAVPNQDFTAAALRLTHGDTVLLFTDGVTEAMNARREMFTEDGLLNFVATARTTTPAETVNGVLAAIHNFTEGAAQSDDITLLAARYR
;
A
#
# COMPACT_ATOMS: atom_id res chain seq x y z
N MET A 1 67.17 13.75 32.90
CA MET A 1 68.33 13.74 33.82
C MET A 1 67.98 12.73 34.90
N GLY A 2 68.50 11.51 34.99
CA GLY A 2 69.78 10.96 34.57
C GLY A 2 70.79 11.05 35.71
N ARG A 3 71.07 9.89 36.35
CA ARG A 3 72.21 9.57 37.25
C ARG A 3 72.21 10.16 38.67
N GLU A 4 72.77 9.56 39.72
CA GLU A 4 73.29 8.23 40.10
C GLU A 4 73.89 8.44 41.52
N MET A 5 73.72 7.48 42.44
CA MET A 5 74.77 6.95 43.35
C MET A 5 75.46 7.93 44.37
N GLN A 6 75.86 7.60 45.60
CA GLN A 6 76.09 6.39 46.41
C GLN A 6 76.67 6.91 47.77
N LEU A 7 76.46 6.27 48.93
CA LEU A 7 77.48 5.62 49.82
C LEU A 7 77.18 6.00 51.30
N LEU A 8 76.91 5.00 52.15
CA LEU A 8 77.79 4.44 53.21
C LEU A 8 77.66 5.10 54.60
N THR A 9 77.09 4.34 55.57
CA THR A 9 77.74 3.74 56.77
C THR A 9 77.91 4.66 57.99
N ASN A 10 77.34 4.28 59.13
CA ASN A 10 78.12 3.65 60.22
C ASN A 10 77.24 3.17 61.40
N LYS A 11 77.61 2.02 61.94
CA LYS A 11 77.28 1.43 63.26
C LYS A 11 78.36 1.95 64.27
N PRO A 12 78.48 1.55 65.58
CA PRO A 12 77.68 0.64 66.42
C PRO A 12 77.61 0.98 67.97
N MET A 13 76.92 0.11 68.75
CA MET A 13 77.31 -0.52 70.06
C MET A 13 77.54 0.35 71.35
N ILE A 14 77.19 0.05 72.62
CA ILE A 14 76.64 -1.08 73.46
C ILE A 14 76.21 -0.45 74.86
N PRO A 15 76.04 -1.14 76.04
CA PRO A 15 75.12 -2.20 76.55
C PRO A 15 74.49 -1.95 77.97
N HIS A 16 73.71 -2.95 78.42
CA HIS A 16 73.61 -3.53 79.80
C HIS A 16 72.56 -2.99 80.80
N GLN A 17 71.52 -3.78 81.11
CA GLN A 17 71.51 -4.77 82.22
C GLN A 17 70.25 -5.68 82.19
N GLN A 18 70.45 -6.92 82.64
CA GLN A 18 69.53 -8.09 82.82
C GLN A 18 69.42 -8.35 84.36
N PRO A 19 68.76 -9.41 84.89
CA PRO A 19 67.64 -10.26 84.44
C PRO A 19 66.59 -10.52 85.56
N ASP A 20 65.50 -11.26 85.27
CA ASP A 20 65.13 -12.46 86.05
C ASP A 20 64.01 -13.26 85.32
N ALA A 21 64.21 -14.57 85.27
CA ALA A 21 63.29 -15.63 84.82
C ALA A 21 63.38 -16.75 85.89
N PRO A 22 62.43 -17.71 86.05
CA PRO A 22 62.09 -18.73 85.05
C PRO A 22 60.58 -19.12 85.10
N THR A 23 59.95 -19.95 84.25
CA THR A 23 60.20 -21.31 83.80
C THR A 23 59.13 -21.68 82.74
N GLY A 24 59.50 -22.44 81.71
CA GLY A 24 58.52 -23.24 80.93
C GLY A 24 58.78 -23.28 79.42
N ALA A 25 59.53 -24.29 78.95
CA ALA A 25 59.42 -24.76 77.56
C ALA A 25 58.39 -25.91 77.54
N PRO A 26 57.59 -26.06 76.46
CA PRO A 26 58.04 -27.02 75.44
C PRO A 26 57.60 -26.72 73.98
N THR A 27 58.47 -27.14 73.05
CA THR A 27 58.18 -27.79 71.74
C THR A 27 57.06 -27.26 70.82
N LEU A 28 57.47 -26.80 69.63
CA LEU A 28 56.62 -26.61 68.43
C LEU A 28 55.92 -27.91 67.96
N PRO A 29 54.61 -27.89 67.71
CA PRO A 29 53.92 -28.84 66.85
C PRO A 29 53.48 -28.21 65.50
N PRO A 30 53.09 -29.02 64.50
CA PRO A 30 53.21 -28.70 63.08
C PRO A 30 52.07 -27.83 62.54
N ARG A 31 52.36 -27.11 61.44
CA ARG A 31 51.38 -26.37 60.62
C ARG A 31 50.17 -27.27 60.30
N PRO A 32 48.92 -26.79 60.43
CA PRO A 32 47.78 -27.63 60.10
C PRO A 32 47.67 -27.72 58.57
N LEU A 33 47.94 -28.92 58.06
CA LEU A 33 47.66 -29.40 56.71
C LEU A 33 46.20 -29.12 56.25
N ARG A 34 45.30 -28.78 57.18
CA ARG A 34 43.88 -28.52 56.93
C ARG A 34 43.63 -27.39 55.93
N PHE A 35 44.44 -26.34 55.88
CA PHE A 35 44.21 -25.23 54.94
C PHE A 35 44.46 -25.62 53.47
N VAL A 36 45.47 -26.46 53.22
CA VAL A 36 45.80 -26.95 51.87
C VAL A 36 44.75 -27.95 51.40
N TRP A 37 44.26 -28.81 52.30
CA TRP A 37 43.16 -29.73 51.98
C TRP A 37 41.82 -29.01 51.79
N SER A 38 41.54 -27.93 52.53
CA SER A 38 40.33 -27.12 52.32
C SER A 38 40.35 -26.39 50.98
N VAL A 39 41.50 -25.83 50.57
CA VAL A 39 41.66 -25.18 49.26
C VAL A 39 41.65 -26.22 48.12
N ALA A 40 42.29 -27.37 48.31
CA ALA A 40 42.25 -28.46 47.34
C ALA A 40 40.84 -29.05 47.22
N LEU A 41 40.09 -29.20 48.32
CA LEU A 41 38.70 -29.65 48.31
C LEU A 41 37.78 -28.60 47.68
N LEU A 42 38.01 -27.31 47.90
CA LEU A 42 37.29 -26.22 47.22
C LEU A 42 37.60 -26.18 45.72
N LEU A 43 38.86 -26.37 45.32
CA LEU A 43 39.25 -26.45 43.91
C LEU A 43 38.72 -27.73 43.24
N LEU A 44 38.68 -28.85 43.97
CA LEU A 44 38.09 -30.11 43.51
C LEU A 44 36.56 -30.03 43.47
N LEU A 45 35.92 -29.34 44.42
CA LEU A 45 34.48 -29.03 44.38
C LEU A 45 34.15 -28.07 43.25
N CYS A 46 34.99 -27.07 42.96
CA CYS A 46 34.86 -26.19 41.79
C CYS A 46 35.09 -26.96 40.47
N PHE A 47 35.99 -27.95 40.44
CA PHE A 47 36.16 -28.80 39.26
C PHE A 47 35.04 -29.84 39.08
N VAL A 48 34.50 -30.37 40.17
CA VAL A 48 33.36 -31.32 40.15
C VAL A 48 32.03 -30.60 39.90
N SER A 49 31.88 -29.33 40.29
CA SER A 49 30.71 -28.51 39.92
C SER A 49 30.81 -27.82 38.55
N ALA A 50 32.01 -27.74 37.95
CA ALA A 50 32.18 -27.38 36.54
C ALA A 50 32.00 -28.58 35.57
N GLY A 51 31.87 -29.80 36.10
CA GLY A 51 31.74 -31.04 35.32
C GLY A 51 30.31 -31.56 35.15
N ASN A 52 29.29 -30.88 35.68
CA ASN A 52 27.89 -31.24 35.42
C ASN A 52 27.41 -30.58 34.13
N GLY A 53 27.64 -31.29 33.03
CA GLY A 53 26.89 -31.26 31.77
C GLY A 53 26.22 -29.95 31.37
N TRP A 54 26.92 -29.15 30.56
CA TRP A 54 26.25 -28.47 29.45
C TRP A 54 25.82 -29.56 28.46
N ALA A 55 24.81 -30.36 28.82
CA ALA A 55 24.08 -31.11 27.83
C ALA A 55 23.36 -30.06 27.00
N ALA A 56 23.89 -29.76 25.80
CA ALA A 56 23.26 -28.84 24.88
C ALA A 56 21.80 -29.27 24.73
N ARG A 57 20.86 -28.35 25.05
CA ARG A 57 19.44 -28.66 24.98
C ARG A 57 19.13 -29.13 23.56
N VAL A 58 18.51 -30.31 23.43
CA VAL A 58 18.02 -30.81 22.15
C VAL A 58 16.60 -30.30 21.96
N VAL A 59 16.39 -29.45 20.95
CA VAL A 59 15.08 -28.91 20.57
C VAL A 59 14.52 -29.71 19.40
N ARG A 60 13.40 -30.39 19.59
CA ARG A 60 12.73 -31.16 18.53
C ARG A 60 11.85 -30.23 17.71
N VAL A 61 12.17 -30.05 16.44
CA VAL A 61 11.48 -29.12 15.54
C VAL A 61 10.71 -29.89 14.48
N GLY A 62 9.40 -29.69 14.40
CA GLY A 62 8.58 -30.30 13.36
C GLY A 62 8.88 -29.72 11.98
N VAL A 63 8.98 -30.58 10.97
CA VAL A 63 9.24 -30.20 9.57
C VAL A 63 8.25 -30.87 8.64
N TYR A 64 7.66 -30.12 7.73
CA TYR A 64 6.73 -30.58 6.70
C TYR A 64 7.09 -29.92 5.37
N GLU A 65 6.54 -30.42 4.26
CA GLU A 65 6.81 -29.87 2.92
C GLU A 65 6.02 -28.57 2.71
N ASN A 66 6.68 -27.42 2.90
CA ASN A 66 6.16 -26.09 2.56
C ASN A 66 7.24 -25.20 1.94
N ARG A 67 7.65 -25.52 0.71
CA ARG A 67 8.71 -24.79 -0.01
C ARG A 67 8.27 -23.35 -0.33
N PRO A 68 9.10 -22.32 -0.10
CA PRO A 68 10.50 -22.34 0.37
C PRO A 68 10.66 -22.07 1.89
N MET A 69 9.57 -22.08 2.64
CA MET A 69 9.54 -21.67 4.05
C MET A 69 10.21 -22.69 4.97
N LEU A 70 9.88 -23.97 4.77
CA LEU A 70 10.39 -25.10 5.52
C LEU A 70 10.13 -26.37 4.69
N PHE A 71 11.15 -27.19 4.44
CA PHE A 71 11.00 -28.43 3.67
C PHE A 71 12.20 -29.36 3.85
N MET A 72 12.08 -30.62 3.42
CA MET A 72 13.19 -31.56 3.41
C MET A 72 13.95 -31.50 2.07
N GLY A 73 15.24 -31.15 2.13
CA GLY A 73 16.14 -31.12 0.99
C GLY A 73 16.72 -32.49 0.64
N GLU A 74 17.52 -32.53 -0.43
CA GLU A 74 18.26 -33.74 -0.83
C GLU A 74 19.19 -34.22 0.31
N GLY A 75 19.18 -35.53 0.58
CA GLY A 75 19.93 -36.14 1.67
C GLY A 75 19.25 -36.11 3.05
N GLY A 76 17.97 -35.72 3.13
CA GLY A 76 17.21 -35.74 4.38
C GLY A 76 17.54 -34.59 5.34
N VAL A 77 18.09 -33.49 4.82
CA VAL A 77 18.43 -32.30 5.60
C VAL A 77 17.32 -31.25 5.44
N ALA A 78 16.75 -30.77 6.55
CA ALA A 78 15.77 -29.70 6.51
C ALA A 78 16.39 -28.40 5.96
N ARG A 79 15.63 -27.67 5.14
CA ARG A 79 16.03 -26.38 4.55
C ARG A 79 14.83 -25.42 4.51
N GLY A 80 15.10 -24.13 4.37
CA GLY A 80 14.10 -23.08 4.22
C GLY A 80 14.35 -21.88 5.11
N VAL A 81 13.52 -20.85 4.99
CA VAL A 81 13.61 -19.61 5.78
C VAL A 81 13.59 -19.90 7.28
N TYR A 82 12.62 -20.69 7.75
CA TYR A 82 12.49 -21.01 9.17
C TYR A 82 13.64 -21.86 9.70
N VAL A 83 14.23 -22.71 8.85
CA VAL A 83 15.41 -23.52 9.20
C VAL A 83 16.63 -22.63 9.40
N ASP A 84 16.89 -21.73 8.46
CA ASP A 84 18.05 -20.83 8.50
C ASP A 84 17.97 -19.89 9.72
N VAL A 85 16.77 -19.39 10.04
CA VAL A 85 16.53 -18.54 11.21
C VAL A 85 16.72 -19.32 12.51
N LEU A 86 16.12 -20.50 12.64
CA LEU A 86 16.29 -21.33 13.84
C LEU A 86 17.74 -21.77 14.05
N ALA A 87 18.48 -22.07 12.97
CA ALA A 87 19.88 -22.42 13.06
C ALA A 87 20.72 -21.26 13.63
N ALA A 88 20.44 -20.01 13.23
CA ALA A 88 21.10 -18.83 13.77
C ALA A 88 20.78 -18.60 15.25
N ILE A 89 19.52 -18.79 15.65
CA ILE A 89 19.09 -18.67 17.05
C ILE A 89 19.75 -19.77 17.90
N ALA A 90 19.72 -21.02 17.43
CA ALA A 90 20.34 -22.15 18.11
C ALA A 90 21.85 -21.96 18.30
N GLN A 91 22.54 -21.41 17.30
CA GLN A 91 23.96 -21.07 17.42
C GLN A 91 24.22 -20.01 18.50
N ALA A 92 23.36 -18.99 18.60
CA ALA A 92 23.49 -17.93 19.60
C ALA A 92 23.18 -18.42 21.03
N GLU A 93 22.23 -19.33 21.18
CA GLU A 93 21.77 -19.86 22.48
C GLU A 93 22.49 -21.17 22.89
N GLY A 94 23.37 -21.71 22.04
CA GLY A 94 24.07 -22.98 22.30
C GLY A 94 23.16 -24.22 22.29
N TRP A 95 22.05 -24.17 21.55
CA TRP A 95 21.12 -25.30 21.41
C TRP A 95 21.58 -26.29 20.33
N THR A 96 21.16 -27.54 20.49
CA THR A 96 21.16 -28.52 19.40
C THR A 96 19.72 -28.76 18.96
N TYR A 97 19.49 -29.04 17.69
CA TYR A 97 18.14 -29.29 17.18
C TYR A 97 18.05 -30.67 16.52
N GLN A 98 16.86 -31.25 16.59
CA GLN A 98 16.50 -32.47 15.88
C GLN A 98 15.26 -32.18 15.06
N PHE A 99 15.39 -32.21 13.73
CA PHE A 99 14.24 -32.07 12.84
C PHE A 99 13.45 -33.37 12.79
N VAL A 100 12.15 -33.27 13.02
CA VAL A 100 11.21 -34.39 13.00
C VAL A 100 10.32 -34.23 11.77
N PRO A 101 10.58 -34.95 10.66
CA PRO A 101 9.77 -34.84 9.45
C PRO A 101 8.40 -35.50 9.66
N GLY A 102 7.37 -34.91 9.07
CA GLY A 102 5.99 -35.40 9.11
C GLY A 102 5.08 -34.59 8.19
N SER A 103 3.84 -35.03 8.00
CA SER A 103 2.83 -34.21 7.33
C SER A 103 2.46 -32.99 8.19
N TRP A 104 1.77 -32.01 7.61
CA TRP A 104 1.28 -30.85 8.35
C TRP A 104 0.40 -31.28 9.55
N SER A 105 -0.59 -32.15 9.29
CA SER A 105 -1.50 -32.66 10.31
C SER A 105 -0.78 -33.48 11.38
N GLU A 106 0.15 -34.34 10.98
CA GLU A 106 0.92 -35.16 11.91
C GLU A 106 1.78 -34.30 12.85
N ASN A 107 2.40 -33.24 12.34
CA ASN A 107 3.19 -32.33 13.17
C ASN A 107 2.33 -31.51 14.14
N LEU A 108 1.09 -31.14 13.77
CA LEU A 108 0.16 -30.51 14.70
C LEU A 108 -0.23 -31.44 15.86
N ASP A 109 -0.47 -32.72 15.57
CA ASP A 109 -0.80 -33.72 16.58
C ASP A 109 0.41 -34.00 17.50
N ARG A 110 1.61 -34.12 16.92
CA ARG A 110 2.87 -34.25 17.67
C ARG A 110 3.13 -33.04 18.57
N LEU A 111 2.83 -31.83 18.11
CA LEU A 111 2.96 -30.62 18.92
C LEU A 111 1.99 -30.66 20.11
N ALA A 112 0.75 -31.09 19.88
CA ALA A 112 -0.26 -31.20 20.95
C ALA A 112 0.13 -32.26 21.99
N ALA A 113 0.73 -33.36 21.54
CA ALA A 113 1.27 -34.41 22.40
C ALA A 113 2.63 -34.05 23.06
N ALA A 114 3.22 -32.89 22.74
CA ALA A 114 4.57 -32.47 23.15
C ALA A 114 5.69 -33.45 22.73
N GLU A 115 5.48 -34.17 21.62
CA GLU A 115 6.48 -35.01 20.95
C GLU A 115 7.48 -34.17 20.15
N ILE A 116 7.09 -32.97 19.73
CA ILE A 116 7.97 -31.91 19.24
C ILE A 116 7.87 -30.68 20.15
N ASP A 117 8.95 -29.92 20.22
CA ASP A 117 9.07 -28.77 21.12
C ASP A 117 8.66 -27.46 20.45
N VAL A 118 8.85 -27.37 19.12
CA VAL A 118 8.53 -26.19 18.31
C VAL A 118 8.01 -26.63 16.94
N LEU A 119 6.93 -26.00 16.49
CA LEU A 119 6.46 -26.07 15.10
C LEU A 119 6.55 -24.68 14.45
N PRO A 120 7.46 -24.48 13.48
CA PRO A 120 7.55 -23.22 12.74
C PRO A 120 6.40 -23.06 11.74
N ASP A 121 6.27 -21.86 11.18
CA ASP A 121 5.43 -21.59 10.00
C ASP A 121 3.93 -21.83 10.21
N ILE A 122 3.43 -21.55 11.42
CA ILE A 122 2.03 -21.77 11.79
C ILE A 122 1.25 -20.46 11.94
N GLY A 123 0.15 -20.36 11.19
CA GLY A 123 -0.79 -19.26 11.29
C GLY A 123 -1.50 -19.20 12.64
N TYR A 124 -1.56 -18.01 13.24
CA TYR A 124 -2.32 -17.79 14.47
C TYR A 124 -3.83 -17.88 14.24
N SER A 125 -4.55 -18.54 15.15
CA SER A 125 -6.01 -18.44 15.27
C SER A 125 -6.44 -18.61 16.72
N ALA A 126 -7.58 -18.02 17.10
CA ALA A 126 -8.11 -18.13 18.46
C ALA A 126 -8.36 -19.60 18.88
N GLU A 127 -8.77 -20.45 17.94
CA GLU A 127 -8.96 -21.89 18.19
C GLU A 127 -7.63 -22.59 18.49
N ARG A 128 -6.58 -22.30 17.72
CA ARG A 128 -5.25 -22.88 17.96
C ARG A 128 -4.61 -22.34 19.23
N ALA A 129 -4.84 -21.09 19.60
CA ALA A 129 -4.33 -20.50 20.84
C ALA A 129 -4.85 -21.20 22.12
N LYS A 130 -6.00 -21.89 22.02
CA LYS A 130 -6.50 -22.77 23.10
C LYS A 130 -5.66 -24.05 23.24
N ARG A 131 -5.03 -24.51 22.16
CA ARG A 131 -4.28 -25.78 22.09
C ARG A 131 -2.77 -25.61 22.13
N PHE A 132 -2.26 -24.45 21.76
CA PHE A 132 -0.84 -24.14 21.60
C PHE A 132 -0.52 -22.74 22.10
N ASP A 133 0.74 -22.53 22.47
CA ASP A 133 1.27 -21.19 22.70
C ASP A 133 2.05 -20.74 21.47
N PHE A 134 2.07 -19.43 21.22
CA PHE A 134 2.69 -18.84 20.04
C PHE A 134 3.77 -17.83 20.42
N SER A 135 4.80 -17.70 19.57
CA SER A 135 5.76 -16.59 19.63
C SER A 135 5.03 -15.26 19.47
N ARG A 136 5.48 -14.20 20.16
CA ARG A 136 4.93 -12.84 19.95
C ARG A 136 5.41 -12.27 18.62
N GLU A 137 6.68 -12.52 18.29
CA GLU A 137 7.27 -12.09 17.03
C GLU A 137 6.94 -13.08 15.89
N SER A 138 6.52 -12.54 14.75
CA SER A 138 6.33 -13.28 13.48
C SER A 138 7.44 -12.97 12.49
N ILE A 139 7.81 -13.92 11.62
CA ILE A 139 8.82 -13.66 10.56
C ILE A 139 8.23 -12.79 9.45
N PHE A 140 6.97 -13.02 9.08
CA PHE A 140 6.22 -12.27 8.08
C PHE A 140 4.71 -12.45 8.31
N SER A 141 3.93 -11.60 7.67
CA SER A 141 2.48 -11.77 7.51
C SER A 141 2.19 -12.27 6.09
N THR A 142 1.30 -13.23 5.94
CA THR A 142 0.83 -13.73 4.64
C THR A 142 -0.68 -13.75 4.61
N TRP A 143 -1.27 -13.73 3.43
CA TRP A 143 -2.69 -13.95 3.23
C TRP A 143 -2.90 -15.21 2.37
N ALA A 144 -4.14 -15.69 2.30
CA ALA A 144 -4.51 -16.73 1.36
C ALA A 144 -5.13 -16.15 0.10
N GLN A 145 -5.03 -16.90 -0.98
CA GLN A 145 -5.56 -16.53 -2.27
C GLN A 145 -6.11 -17.78 -2.95
N ILE A 146 -7.19 -17.62 -3.70
CA ILE A 146 -7.72 -18.69 -4.52
C ILE A 146 -6.90 -18.77 -5.81
N TYR A 147 -6.36 -19.95 -6.07
CA TYR A 147 -5.64 -20.30 -7.28
C TYR A 147 -6.52 -21.12 -8.20
N VAL A 148 -6.39 -20.90 -9.50
CA VAL A 148 -7.19 -21.58 -10.52
C VAL A 148 -6.27 -22.12 -11.62
N PRO A 149 -6.71 -23.09 -12.44
CA PRO A 149 -5.96 -23.53 -13.61
C PRO A 149 -5.63 -22.32 -14.51
N ARG A 150 -4.47 -22.34 -15.18
CA ARG A 150 -4.00 -21.19 -15.96
C ARG A 150 -4.97 -20.75 -17.07
N ASP A 151 -5.74 -21.67 -17.60
CA ASP A 151 -6.77 -21.49 -18.63
C ASP A 151 -8.18 -21.19 -18.08
N SER A 152 -8.36 -21.09 -16.76
CA SER A 152 -9.65 -20.81 -16.13
C SER A 152 -10.02 -19.33 -16.12
N ASP A 153 -11.26 -18.97 -16.42
CA ASP A 153 -11.73 -17.57 -16.36
C ASP A 153 -12.34 -17.17 -15.01
N LEU A 154 -12.16 -18.01 -13.97
CA LEU A 154 -12.62 -17.72 -12.62
C LEU A 154 -11.88 -16.53 -12.01
N GLN A 155 -12.62 -15.45 -11.70
CA GLN A 155 -12.07 -14.21 -11.15
C GLN A 155 -12.82 -13.67 -9.91
N SER A 156 -14.00 -14.19 -9.58
CA SER A 156 -14.85 -13.68 -8.50
C SER A 156 -15.45 -14.82 -7.65
N TYR A 157 -15.88 -14.50 -6.43
CA TYR A 157 -16.44 -15.49 -5.49
C TYR A 157 -17.75 -16.08 -6.00
N GLU A 158 -18.59 -15.30 -6.66
CA GLU A 158 -19.85 -15.76 -7.27
C GLU A 158 -19.59 -16.82 -8.35
N GLY A 159 -18.45 -16.74 -9.03
CA GLY A 159 -18.03 -17.75 -10.01
C GLY A 159 -17.73 -19.12 -9.41
N LEU A 160 -17.57 -19.21 -8.08
CA LEU A 160 -17.32 -20.47 -7.37
C LEU A 160 -18.59 -21.29 -7.10
N GLU A 161 -19.77 -20.78 -7.42
CA GLU A 161 -21.03 -21.50 -7.23
C GLU A 161 -21.02 -22.85 -7.95
N GLY A 162 -21.28 -23.93 -7.20
CA GLY A 162 -21.27 -25.31 -7.66
C GLY A 162 -19.87 -25.85 -8.01
N LYS A 163 -18.80 -25.08 -7.80
CA LYS A 163 -17.42 -25.47 -8.11
C LYS A 163 -16.77 -26.25 -6.98
N SER A 164 -15.64 -26.87 -7.30
CA SER A 164 -14.84 -27.61 -6.33
C SER A 164 -13.57 -26.84 -5.92
N ILE A 165 -13.35 -26.70 -4.62
CA ILE A 165 -12.15 -26.07 -4.06
C ILE A 165 -11.32 -27.12 -3.33
N ALA A 166 -10.07 -27.30 -3.77
CA ALA A 166 -9.06 -28.08 -3.08
C ALA A 166 -8.53 -27.27 -1.88
N VAL A 167 -8.58 -27.87 -0.70
CA VAL A 167 -8.18 -27.25 0.57
C VAL A 167 -7.28 -28.19 1.35
N LEU A 168 -6.29 -27.64 2.05
CA LEU A 168 -5.47 -28.42 2.97
C LEU A 168 -6.23 -28.68 4.28
N ARG A 169 -6.11 -29.90 4.82
CA ARG A 169 -6.68 -30.25 6.13
C ARG A 169 -6.05 -29.38 7.21
N ASN A 170 -6.90 -28.84 8.09
CA ASN A 170 -6.49 -27.94 9.15
C ASN A 170 -5.77 -26.68 8.62
N ASP A 171 -6.07 -26.22 7.40
CA ASP A 171 -5.62 -24.91 6.94
C ASP A 171 -6.32 -23.80 7.75
N VAL A 172 -5.57 -22.78 8.12
CA VAL A 172 -6.05 -21.67 8.95
C VAL A 172 -7.00 -20.74 8.17
N HIS A 173 -6.87 -20.68 6.86
CA HIS A 173 -7.73 -19.87 5.99
C HIS A 173 -8.99 -20.61 5.55
N PHE A 174 -9.10 -21.90 5.84
CA PHE A 174 -10.24 -22.71 5.39
C PHE A 174 -11.54 -22.36 6.14
N PRO A 175 -11.59 -22.31 7.49
CA PRO A 175 -12.82 -21.92 8.18
C PRO A 175 -13.33 -20.51 7.82
N PRO A 176 -12.48 -19.46 7.74
CA PRO A 176 -12.91 -18.14 7.27
C PRO A 176 -13.48 -18.16 5.84
N LEU A 177 -12.88 -18.94 4.93
CA LEU A 177 -13.40 -19.12 3.58
C LEU A 177 -14.82 -19.71 3.61
N GLN A 178 -15.03 -20.75 4.42
CA GLN A 178 -16.34 -21.41 4.53
C GLN A 178 -17.39 -20.44 5.05
N THR A 179 -17.11 -19.75 6.17
CA THR A 179 -18.03 -18.77 6.76
C THR A 179 -18.36 -17.64 5.77
N MET A 180 -17.37 -17.13 5.06
CA MET A 180 -17.57 -16.10 4.06
C MET A 180 -18.47 -16.58 2.92
N LEU A 181 -18.17 -17.73 2.29
CA LEU A 181 -18.96 -18.27 1.19
C LEU A 181 -20.40 -18.62 1.62
N GLU A 182 -20.58 -19.16 2.82
CA GLU A 182 -21.91 -19.42 3.41
C GLU A 182 -22.69 -18.13 3.65
N THR A 183 -22.03 -17.07 4.11
CA THR A 183 -22.66 -15.75 4.32
C THR A 183 -23.15 -15.14 3.01
N PHE A 184 -22.44 -15.37 1.90
CA PHE A 184 -22.89 -14.99 0.56
C PHE A 184 -23.92 -15.95 -0.05
N GLY A 185 -24.28 -17.04 0.64
CA GLY A 185 -25.24 -18.03 0.17
C GLY A 185 -24.72 -18.93 -0.95
N LEU A 186 -23.39 -19.02 -1.13
CA LEU A 186 -22.76 -19.78 -2.20
C LEU A 186 -22.54 -21.24 -1.81
N GLN A 187 -22.94 -22.17 -2.68
CA GLN A 187 -22.77 -23.61 -2.47
C GLN A 187 -21.54 -24.11 -3.21
N VAL A 188 -20.53 -24.55 -2.46
CA VAL A 188 -19.23 -24.95 -3.00
C VAL A 188 -18.83 -26.32 -2.45
N ASN A 189 -18.21 -27.15 -3.28
CA ASN A 189 -17.74 -28.48 -2.90
C ASN A 189 -16.28 -28.44 -2.43
N TYR A 190 -16.00 -28.81 -1.19
CA TYR A 190 -14.63 -28.82 -0.66
C TYR A 190 -13.97 -30.21 -0.81
N GLN A 191 -12.79 -30.25 -1.42
CA GLN A 191 -11.94 -31.45 -1.47
C GLN A 191 -10.76 -31.27 -0.51
N ILE A 192 -10.72 -32.08 0.54
CA ILE A 192 -9.75 -31.94 1.64
C ILE A 192 -8.55 -32.87 1.40
N PHE A 193 -7.34 -32.32 1.41
CA PHE A 193 -6.08 -33.03 1.22
C PHE A 193 -5.17 -32.92 2.45
N ASP A 194 -4.22 -33.84 2.61
CA ASP A 194 -3.32 -33.88 3.78
C ASP A 194 -1.98 -33.15 3.58
N ASP A 195 -1.66 -32.79 2.34
CA ASP A 195 -0.43 -32.09 1.97
C ASP A 195 -0.66 -31.03 0.86
N TYR A 196 0.21 -30.01 0.84
CA TYR A 196 0.11 -28.89 -0.10
C TYR A 196 0.35 -29.30 -1.56
N GLU A 197 1.16 -30.33 -1.79
CA GLU A 197 1.48 -30.79 -3.15
C GLU A 197 0.24 -31.44 -3.78
N ALA A 198 -0.51 -32.24 -3.04
CA ALA A 198 -1.77 -32.84 -3.46
C ALA A 198 -2.85 -31.78 -3.78
N VAL A 199 -2.92 -30.68 -3.03
CA VAL A 199 -3.81 -29.54 -3.33
C VAL A 199 -3.44 -28.91 -4.69
N LEU A 200 -2.14 -28.68 -4.91
CA LEU A 200 -1.63 -28.11 -6.16
C LEU A 200 -1.83 -29.05 -7.35
N GLU A 201 -1.59 -30.34 -7.18
CA GLU A 201 -1.83 -31.38 -8.18
C GLU A 201 -3.32 -31.48 -8.54
N ALA A 202 -4.22 -31.42 -7.57
CA ALA A 202 -5.66 -31.50 -7.81
C ALA A 202 -6.14 -30.40 -8.77
N VAL A 203 -5.63 -29.18 -8.65
CA VAL A 203 -5.99 -28.07 -9.55
C VAL A 203 -5.24 -28.15 -10.88
N SER A 204 -3.95 -28.50 -10.85
CA SER A 204 -3.15 -28.69 -12.07
C SER A 204 -3.73 -29.76 -12.99
N GLU A 205 -4.24 -30.85 -12.41
CA GLU A 205 -4.87 -31.98 -13.11
C GLU A 205 -6.38 -31.77 -13.37
N LYS A 206 -6.92 -30.60 -13.00
CA LYS A 206 -8.35 -30.25 -13.14
C LYS A 206 -9.31 -31.21 -12.42
N LYS A 207 -8.85 -31.87 -11.35
CA LYS A 207 -9.69 -32.62 -10.40
C LYS A 207 -10.46 -31.68 -9.47
N ALA A 208 -9.91 -30.48 -9.22
CA ALA A 208 -10.59 -29.37 -8.55
C ALA A 208 -10.58 -28.12 -9.44
N ASP A 209 -11.62 -27.29 -9.36
CA ASP A 209 -11.74 -26.05 -10.14
C ASP A 209 -10.85 -24.93 -9.59
N ALA A 210 -10.57 -24.95 -8.29
CA ALA A 210 -9.77 -23.96 -7.58
C ALA A 210 -9.02 -24.57 -6.38
N ALA A 211 -8.00 -23.88 -5.87
CA ALA A 211 -7.26 -24.25 -4.66
C ALA A 211 -7.14 -23.05 -3.71
N LEU A 212 -7.29 -23.32 -2.42
CA LEU A 212 -6.94 -22.36 -1.36
C LEU A 212 -5.47 -22.53 -1.00
N LEU A 213 -4.66 -21.48 -1.20
CA LEU A 213 -3.22 -21.51 -0.91
C LEU A 213 -2.77 -20.21 -0.24
N SER A 214 -1.73 -20.28 0.59
CA SER A 214 -1.04 -19.07 1.03
C SER A 214 -0.36 -18.37 -0.16
N ARG A 215 -0.28 -17.04 -0.12
CA ARG A 215 0.32 -16.22 -1.18
C ARG A 215 1.70 -16.72 -1.60
N ILE A 216 2.57 -17.01 -0.63
CA ILE A 216 3.96 -17.40 -0.90
C ILE A 216 4.00 -18.79 -1.54
N ALA A 217 3.27 -19.76 -0.98
CA ALA A 217 3.24 -21.12 -1.51
C ALA A 217 2.72 -21.14 -2.95
N GLY A 218 1.64 -20.41 -3.23
CA GLY A 218 1.10 -20.30 -4.58
C GLY A 218 2.06 -19.59 -5.54
N MET A 219 2.63 -18.44 -5.16
CA MET A 219 3.54 -17.64 -6.01
C MET A 219 4.76 -18.44 -6.47
N VAL A 220 5.36 -19.24 -5.59
CA VAL A 220 6.55 -20.03 -5.89
C VAL A 220 6.23 -21.25 -6.77
N ASN A 221 5.01 -21.77 -6.67
CA ASN A 221 4.58 -22.99 -7.35
C ASN A 221 3.76 -22.76 -8.64
N GLU A 222 3.38 -21.51 -8.97
CA GLU A 222 2.64 -21.12 -10.17
C GLU A 222 3.18 -21.74 -11.46
N ARG A 223 4.49 -21.65 -11.66
CA ARG A 223 5.15 -22.19 -12.87
C ARG A 223 5.21 -23.71 -12.87
N ARG A 224 5.44 -24.32 -11.71
CA ARG A 224 5.62 -25.78 -11.56
C ARG A 224 4.30 -26.51 -11.80
N PHE A 225 3.20 -26.01 -11.24
CA PHE A 225 1.88 -26.65 -11.31
C PHE A 225 0.92 -26.00 -12.32
N LYS A 226 1.40 -25.08 -13.16
CA LYS A 226 0.61 -24.44 -14.24
C LYS A 226 -0.73 -23.86 -13.74
N ILE A 227 -0.70 -23.23 -12.57
CA ILE A 227 -1.83 -22.52 -11.97
C ILE A 227 -1.63 -21.01 -12.09
N LYS A 228 -2.69 -20.22 -11.87
CA LYS A 228 -2.64 -18.76 -11.78
C LYS A 228 -3.40 -18.24 -10.57
N ARG A 229 -2.99 -17.06 -10.10
CA ARG A 229 -3.69 -16.29 -9.05
C ARG A 229 -5.01 -15.76 -9.58
N SER A 230 -6.08 -15.91 -8.80
CA SER A 230 -7.31 -15.14 -8.99
C SER A 230 -7.30 -13.88 -8.11
N PRO A 231 -8.13 -12.86 -8.37
CA PRO A 231 -8.29 -11.69 -7.51
C PRO A 231 -8.89 -12.00 -6.12
N MET A 232 -9.41 -13.21 -5.90
CA MET A 232 -10.05 -13.62 -4.65
C MET A 232 -9.01 -13.86 -3.56
N ILE A 233 -8.93 -12.92 -2.61
CA ILE A 233 -7.96 -12.89 -1.51
C ILE A 233 -8.70 -13.04 -0.19
N LEU A 234 -8.15 -13.86 0.70
CA LEU A 234 -8.66 -14.05 2.06
C LEU A 234 -7.70 -13.43 3.07
N ASP A 235 -8.22 -13.06 4.23
CA ASP A 235 -7.56 -12.22 5.22
C ASP A 235 -6.08 -12.53 5.51
N PRO A 236 -5.26 -11.50 5.77
CA PRO A 236 -3.89 -11.67 6.20
C PRO A 236 -3.83 -12.26 7.61
N ILE A 237 -2.93 -13.23 7.78
CA ILE A 237 -2.59 -13.85 9.06
C ILE A 237 -1.11 -13.63 9.37
N ARG A 238 -0.80 -13.52 10.66
CA ARG A 238 0.57 -13.57 11.15
C ARG A 238 0.99 -15.02 11.32
N VAL A 239 2.20 -15.34 10.86
CA VAL A 239 2.77 -16.70 10.93
C VAL A 239 3.85 -16.74 12.00
N HIS A 240 3.65 -17.62 12.97
CA HIS A 240 4.40 -17.67 14.22
C HIS A 240 5.15 -19.00 14.37
N PHE A 241 5.96 -19.10 15.42
CA PHE A 241 6.37 -20.38 15.97
C PHE A 241 5.33 -20.80 17.01
N ALA A 242 4.87 -22.05 16.96
CA ALA A 242 4.02 -22.61 18.00
C ALA A 242 4.80 -23.59 18.89
N PHE A 243 4.33 -23.66 20.13
CA PHE A 243 4.86 -24.46 21.23
C PHE A 243 3.72 -25.27 21.86
N PRO A 244 4.01 -26.42 22.48
CA PRO A 244 3.02 -27.13 23.27
C PRO A 244 2.47 -26.22 24.37
N LYS A 245 1.15 -26.29 24.63
CA LYS A 245 0.48 -25.41 25.60
C LYS A 245 1.15 -25.44 26.97
N ASP A 246 1.38 -24.25 27.54
CA ASP A 246 1.96 -24.03 28.87
C ASP A 246 3.34 -24.68 29.06
N LYS A 247 4.08 -24.92 27.97
CA LYS A 247 5.43 -25.50 27.96
C LYS A 247 6.38 -24.65 27.11
N ASN A 248 7.69 -24.86 27.30
CA ASN A 248 8.73 -24.25 26.49
C ASN A 248 8.68 -22.70 26.42
N ALA A 249 8.18 -22.05 27.48
CA ALA A 249 8.11 -20.59 27.58
C ALA A 249 9.50 -19.94 27.42
N ASP A 250 10.54 -20.61 27.89
CA ASP A 250 11.93 -20.18 27.74
C ASP A 250 12.43 -20.24 26.29
N LEU A 251 12.07 -21.27 25.52
CA LEU A 251 12.35 -21.31 24.07
C LEU A 251 11.58 -20.22 23.33
N ARG A 252 10.32 -20.00 23.70
CA ARG A 252 9.48 -18.95 23.12
C ARG A 252 10.09 -17.58 23.33
N GLU A 253 10.47 -17.24 24.57
CA GLU A 253 11.07 -15.95 24.90
C GLU A 253 12.43 -15.73 24.23
N ALA A 254 13.25 -16.78 24.12
CA ALA A 254 14.52 -16.70 23.40
C ALA A 254 14.30 -16.48 21.89
N ILE A 255 13.37 -17.20 21.27
CA ILE A 255 13.02 -17.01 19.85
C ILE A 255 12.50 -15.59 19.61
N ASP A 256 11.58 -15.09 20.45
CA ASP A 256 11.05 -13.72 20.34
C ASP A 256 12.17 -12.68 20.40
N ARG A 257 13.05 -12.77 21.41
CA ARG A 257 14.15 -11.82 21.64
C ARG A 257 15.12 -11.75 20.45
N HIS A 258 15.47 -12.90 19.89
CA HIS A 258 16.37 -12.97 18.73
C HIS A 258 15.69 -12.48 17.45
N LEU A 259 14.43 -12.82 17.23
CA LEU A 259 13.67 -12.33 16.07
C LEU A 259 13.52 -10.81 16.08
N GLU A 260 13.18 -10.23 17.23
CA GLU A 260 13.10 -8.78 17.42
C GLU A 260 14.42 -8.09 17.05
N ALA A 261 15.55 -8.60 17.58
CA ALA A 261 16.87 -8.08 17.26
C ALA A 261 17.24 -8.24 15.76
N MET A 262 16.88 -9.37 15.15
CA MET A 262 17.13 -9.62 13.72
C MET A 262 16.30 -8.71 12.82
N LYS A 263 15.07 -8.34 13.20
CA LYS A 263 14.23 -7.42 12.42
C LYS A 263 14.79 -5.99 12.39
N GLN A 264 15.42 -5.55 13.48
CA GLN A 264 16.01 -4.22 13.57
C GLN A 264 17.32 -4.07 12.77
N SER A 265 17.95 -5.18 12.36
CA SER A 265 19.25 -5.19 11.71
C SER A 265 19.17 -5.56 10.21
N PRO A 266 19.55 -4.66 9.28
CA PRO A 266 19.50 -4.94 7.85
C PRO A 266 20.32 -6.16 7.39
N ASP A 267 21.45 -6.46 8.05
CA ASP A 267 22.31 -7.63 7.76
C ASP A 267 22.10 -8.78 8.77
N SER A 268 20.85 -9.05 9.14
CA SER A 268 20.51 -10.16 10.05
C SER A 268 20.43 -11.51 9.33
N ALA A 269 20.49 -12.60 10.10
CA ALA A 269 20.27 -13.95 9.58
C ALA A 269 18.88 -14.09 8.93
N LEU A 270 17.87 -13.41 9.48
CA LEU A 270 16.53 -13.29 8.92
C LEU A 270 16.55 -12.69 7.51
N ASN A 271 17.15 -11.50 7.33
CA ASN A 271 17.19 -10.84 6.02
C ASN A 271 17.99 -11.64 4.98
N ARG A 272 19.08 -12.30 5.39
CA ARG A 272 19.83 -13.23 4.51
C ARG A 272 19.02 -14.46 4.13
N ALA A 273 18.25 -15.02 5.06
CA ALA A 273 17.37 -16.15 4.78
C ALA A 273 16.25 -15.75 3.80
N LEU A 274 15.59 -14.61 4.03
CA LEU A 274 14.58 -14.07 3.13
C LEU A 274 15.14 -13.83 1.73
N ALA A 275 16.29 -13.16 1.61
CA ALA A 275 16.94 -12.87 0.32
C ALA A 275 17.39 -14.14 -0.43
N ARG A 276 17.74 -15.22 0.29
CA ARG A 276 18.15 -16.50 -0.29
C ARG A 276 16.97 -17.29 -0.84
N TRP A 277 15.87 -17.34 -0.09
CA TRP A 277 14.78 -18.28 -0.33
C TRP A 277 13.58 -17.67 -1.06
N LEU A 278 13.38 -16.35 -0.96
CA LEU A 278 12.29 -15.65 -1.64
C LEU A 278 12.80 -14.93 -2.89
N PRO A 279 12.03 -14.97 -4.00
CA PRO A 279 12.39 -14.23 -5.21
C PRO A 279 12.48 -12.72 -4.93
N ASP A 280 13.56 -12.09 -5.37
CA ASP A 280 13.74 -10.66 -5.28
C ASP A 280 12.65 -9.94 -6.11
N THR A 281 11.76 -9.21 -5.45
CA THR A 281 10.77 -8.36 -6.13
C THR A 281 11.34 -7.00 -6.52
N ARG A 282 12.60 -6.69 -6.13
CA ARG A 282 13.33 -5.54 -6.66
C ARG A 282 13.95 -5.87 -8.00
N THR A 283 13.12 -6.03 -9.02
CA THR A 283 13.59 -5.75 -10.38
C THR A 283 13.76 -4.24 -10.51
N ASN A 284 14.90 -3.72 -10.03
CA ASN A 284 15.43 -2.42 -10.44
C ASN A 284 15.85 -2.53 -11.91
N TRP A 285 14.88 -2.64 -12.80
CA TRP A 285 15.12 -2.67 -14.23
C TRP A 285 15.21 -1.22 -14.72
N PHE A 286 16.35 -0.58 -14.47
CA PHE A 286 16.69 0.65 -15.19
C PHE A 286 17.39 0.24 -16.50
N PRO A 287 16.75 0.43 -17.67
CA PRO A 287 17.34 -0.01 -18.93
C PRO A 287 18.58 0.83 -19.28
N TRP A 288 19.75 0.20 -19.21
CA TRP A 288 21.02 0.82 -19.64
C TRP A 288 20.99 1.34 -21.09
N TRP A 289 20.13 0.77 -21.94
CA TRP A 289 19.92 1.27 -23.30
C TRP A 289 19.31 2.69 -23.33
N ALA A 290 18.53 3.10 -22.32
CA ALA A 290 17.91 4.43 -22.27
C ALA A 290 18.94 5.55 -22.05
N VAL A 291 20.01 5.27 -21.30
CA VAL A 291 21.15 6.19 -21.15
C VAL A 291 21.85 6.40 -22.49
N TRP A 292 22.10 5.32 -23.24
CA TRP A 292 22.70 5.41 -24.57
C TRP A 292 21.75 6.02 -25.61
N ALA A 293 20.44 5.86 -25.47
CA ALA A 293 19.44 6.54 -26.30
C ALA A 293 19.44 8.06 -26.07
N LEU A 294 19.61 8.52 -24.82
CA LEU A 294 19.77 9.94 -24.49
C LEU A 294 21.07 10.53 -25.05
N VAL A 295 22.19 9.81 -24.91
CA VAL A 295 23.49 10.24 -25.47
C VAL A 295 23.45 10.27 -27.01
N GLY A 296 22.87 9.26 -27.64
CA GLY A 296 22.69 9.19 -29.09
C GLY A 296 21.76 10.28 -29.61
N GLY A 297 20.64 10.53 -28.92
CA GLY A 297 19.71 11.61 -29.22
C GLY A 297 20.36 12.99 -29.15
N GLY A 298 21.15 13.24 -28.09
CA GLY A 298 21.92 14.47 -27.94
C GLY A 298 22.96 14.66 -29.07
N GLY A 299 23.68 13.59 -29.43
CA GLY A 299 24.63 13.61 -30.55
C GLY A 299 23.97 13.90 -31.90
N ALA A 300 22.82 13.28 -32.17
CA ALA A 300 22.06 13.51 -33.40
C ALA A 300 21.55 14.96 -33.50
N LEU A 301 21.14 15.56 -32.38
CA LEU A 301 20.68 16.95 -32.30
C LEU A 301 21.81 17.94 -32.58
N ILE A 302 23.00 17.70 -32.03
CA ILE A 302 24.20 18.51 -32.31
C ILE A 302 24.59 18.38 -33.78
N LEU A 303 24.58 17.16 -34.34
CA LEU A 303 24.90 16.93 -35.74
C LEU A 303 23.91 17.61 -36.69
N ALA A 304 22.61 17.54 -36.37
CA ALA A 304 21.56 18.22 -37.13
C ALA A 304 21.74 19.74 -37.09
N LEU A 305 22.11 20.31 -35.94
CA LEU A 305 22.41 21.73 -35.81
C LEU A 305 23.63 22.13 -36.67
N LEU A 306 24.68 21.32 -36.67
CA LEU A 306 25.90 21.55 -37.42
C LEU A 306 25.66 21.47 -38.94
N ILE A 307 24.87 20.49 -39.38
CA ILE A 307 24.40 20.36 -40.77
C ILE A 307 23.54 21.56 -41.17
N ALA A 308 22.62 21.99 -40.31
CA ALA A 308 21.77 23.16 -40.58
C ALA A 308 22.59 24.45 -40.74
N VAL A 309 23.63 24.64 -39.92
CA VAL A 309 24.56 25.78 -40.05
C VAL A 309 25.36 25.69 -41.35
N LEU A 310 25.91 24.51 -41.68
CA LEU A 310 26.65 24.30 -42.93
C LEU A 310 25.80 24.50 -44.18
N LEU A 311 24.54 24.04 -44.17
CA LEU A 311 23.57 24.25 -45.24
C LEU A 311 23.25 25.75 -45.41
N ARG A 312 23.02 26.48 -44.31
CA ARG A 312 22.81 27.94 -44.37
C ARG A 312 24.03 28.67 -44.93
N MET A 313 25.25 28.21 -44.63
CA MET A 313 26.48 28.76 -45.20
C MET A 313 26.63 28.43 -46.69
N GLN A 314 26.31 27.20 -47.12
CA GLN A 314 26.34 26.80 -48.53
C GLN A 314 25.30 27.54 -49.37
N VAL A 315 24.09 27.72 -48.85
CA VAL A 315 23.03 28.46 -49.55
C VAL A 315 23.46 29.91 -49.76
N ARG A 316 24.04 30.57 -48.75
CA ARG A 316 24.59 31.94 -48.88
C ARG A 316 25.75 32.04 -49.87
N ARG A 317 26.59 31.00 -49.98
CA ARG A 317 27.70 30.94 -50.95
C ARG A 317 27.21 30.68 -52.38
N LYS A 318 26.19 29.82 -52.57
CA LYS A 318 25.64 29.48 -53.90
C LYS A 318 24.67 30.54 -54.43
N THR A 319 23.91 31.23 -53.58
CA THR A 319 23.09 32.37 -54.02
C THR A 319 23.93 33.55 -54.51
N ALA A 320 25.18 33.67 -54.05
CA ALA A 320 26.14 34.65 -54.57
C ALA A 320 26.76 34.26 -55.94
N GLN A 321 26.71 32.98 -56.34
CA GLN A 321 27.35 32.47 -57.56
C GLN A 321 26.40 32.27 -58.75
N LEU A 322 25.10 32.12 -58.52
CA LEU A 322 24.12 31.78 -59.56
C LEU A 322 23.43 32.98 -60.23
N ALA A 323 23.73 34.21 -59.80
CA ALA A 323 23.13 35.42 -60.36
C ALA A 323 23.58 35.76 -61.81
N GLY A 324 24.58 35.05 -62.36
CA GLY A 324 25.29 35.48 -63.58
C GLY A 324 24.98 34.76 -64.90
N HIS A 325 24.35 33.58 -64.92
CA HIS A 325 24.29 32.75 -66.15
C HIS A 325 22.90 32.27 -66.60
N ALA A 326 21.83 32.62 -65.89
CA ALA A 326 20.51 31.99 -66.09
C ALA A 326 19.55 32.72 -67.04
N THR A 327 20.01 33.62 -67.91
CA THR A 327 19.10 34.53 -68.65
C THR A 327 19.04 34.38 -70.17
N ARG A 328 19.73 33.41 -70.80
CA ARG A 328 19.83 33.42 -72.28
C ARG A 328 19.46 32.14 -73.04
N LEU A 329 19.06 31.05 -72.39
CA LEU A 329 18.69 29.81 -73.08
C LEU A 329 17.34 29.22 -72.68
N GLU A 330 16.62 29.81 -71.71
CA GLU A 330 15.36 29.25 -71.20
C GLU A 330 14.11 29.61 -72.02
N THR A 331 14.16 30.54 -72.98
CA THR A 331 12.91 31.12 -73.50
C THR A 331 12.22 30.36 -74.63
N GLU A 332 12.75 29.25 -75.15
CA GLU A 332 12.14 28.63 -76.36
C GLU A 332 11.83 27.12 -76.27
N ILE A 333 12.49 26.34 -75.41
CA ILE A 333 12.19 24.89 -75.21
C ILE A 333 11.32 24.65 -73.95
N VAL A 334 11.12 25.69 -73.15
CA VAL A 334 10.51 25.61 -71.83
C VAL A 334 8.99 25.52 -71.87
N GLU A 335 8.30 26.19 -72.80
CA GLU A 335 6.83 26.26 -72.75
C GLU A 335 6.15 24.90 -73.02
N ARG A 336 6.64 24.15 -74.01
CA ARG A 336 6.01 22.87 -74.39
C ARG A 336 6.31 21.74 -73.40
N ARG A 337 7.52 21.71 -72.83
CA ARG A 337 7.93 20.72 -71.82
C ARG A 337 7.40 21.06 -70.42
N ARG A 338 7.24 22.34 -70.06
CA ARG A 338 6.60 22.74 -68.79
C ARG A 338 5.13 22.34 -68.76
N ALA A 339 4.40 22.39 -69.88
CA ALA A 339 2.98 22.00 -69.88
C ALA A 339 2.79 20.48 -69.66
N GLU A 340 3.54 19.63 -70.37
CA GLU A 340 3.42 18.16 -70.20
C GLU A 340 3.99 17.64 -68.88
N VAL A 341 5.12 18.21 -68.40
CA VAL A 341 5.69 17.86 -67.10
C VAL A 341 4.83 18.40 -65.96
N ALA A 342 4.30 19.62 -66.06
CA ALA A 342 3.41 20.17 -65.03
C ALA A 342 2.07 19.41 -64.96
N LEU A 343 1.52 18.95 -66.09
CA LEU A 343 0.31 18.15 -66.09
C LEU A 343 0.53 16.80 -65.40
N ARG A 344 1.62 16.11 -65.74
CA ARG A 344 1.97 14.82 -65.13
C ARG A 344 2.35 14.95 -63.66
N GLU A 345 3.12 15.97 -63.29
CA GLU A 345 3.44 16.28 -61.89
C GLU A 345 2.19 16.67 -61.10
N SER A 346 1.23 17.37 -61.71
CA SER A 346 -0.04 17.72 -61.07
C SER A 346 -0.91 16.49 -60.83
N GLU A 347 -1.01 15.57 -61.80
CA GLU A 347 -1.75 14.31 -61.66
C GLU A 347 -1.12 13.38 -60.62
N GLU A 348 0.20 13.21 -60.65
CA GLU A 348 0.94 12.40 -59.67
C GLU A 348 0.85 13.01 -58.27
N ARG A 349 0.93 14.35 -58.16
CA ARG A 349 0.76 15.06 -56.89
C ARG A 349 -0.67 14.93 -56.34
N TYR A 350 -1.70 15.09 -57.17
CA TYR A 350 -3.08 14.91 -56.76
C TYR A 350 -3.34 13.48 -56.26
N ARG A 351 -2.89 12.47 -57.02
CA ARG A 351 -3.03 11.06 -56.65
C ARG A 351 -2.28 10.75 -55.35
N ALA A 352 -1.08 11.29 -55.17
CA ALA A 352 -0.31 11.11 -53.94
C ALA A 352 -1.03 11.73 -52.73
N VAL A 353 -1.51 12.96 -52.83
CA VAL A 353 -2.22 13.65 -51.74
C VAL A 353 -3.52 12.91 -51.39
N PHE A 354 -4.31 12.52 -52.39
CA PHE A 354 -5.57 11.80 -52.17
C PHE A 354 -5.33 10.44 -51.48
N GLN A 355 -4.33 9.67 -51.91
CA GLN A 355 -4.04 8.34 -51.37
C GLN A 355 -3.31 8.34 -50.02
N THR A 356 -2.61 9.43 -49.67
CA THR A 356 -1.84 9.54 -48.41
C THR A 356 -2.58 10.33 -47.33
N ALA A 357 -3.74 10.88 -47.63
CA ALA A 357 -4.58 11.54 -46.64
C ALA A 357 -4.89 10.61 -45.46
N LEU A 358 -4.98 11.19 -44.26
CA LEU A 358 -5.14 10.44 -43.02
C LEU A 358 -6.60 10.05 -42.72
N ASP A 359 -7.54 10.85 -43.21
CA ASP A 359 -8.97 10.57 -43.12
C ASP A 359 -9.45 9.88 -44.41
N PRO A 360 -10.45 8.98 -44.34
CA PRO A 360 -11.15 8.51 -45.52
C PRO A 360 -11.69 9.67 -46.36
N LEU A 361 -11.29 9.66 -47.63
CA LEU A 361 -11.76 10.60 -48.64
C LEU A 361 -12.47 9.85 -49.76
N VAL A 362 -13.66 10.34 -50.08
CA VAL A 362 -14.53 9.76 -51.08
C VAL A 362 -14.98 10.86 -52.04
N VAL A 363 -14.87 10.62 -53.34
CA VAL A 363 -15.40 11.54 -54.36
C VAL A 363 -16.63 10.91 -54.97
N LEU A 364 -17.72 11.66 -55.07
CA LEU A 364 -19.01 11.25 -55.58
C LEU A 364 -19.41 12.06 -56.82
N ASP A 365 -20.24 11.47 -57.69
CA ASP A 365 -20.95 12.20 -58.73
C ASP A 365 -22.20 12.94 -58.19
N ALA A 366 -22.89 13.68 -59.07
CA ALA A 366 -24.12 14.40 -58.71
C ALA A 366 -25.26 13.49 -58.22
N HIS A 367 -25.20 12.18 -58.45
CA HIS A 367 -26.20 11.20 -58.03
C HIS A 367 -25.79 10.42 -56.76
N GLY A 368 -24.63 10.73 -56.18
CA GLY A 368 -24.10 10.07 -54.98
C GLY A 368 -23.37 8.75 -55.27
N ASN A 369 -23.01 8.46 -56.52
CA ASN A 369 -22.22 7.28 -56.86
C ASN A 369 -20.72 7.56 -56.64
N ILE A 370 -20.01 6.56 -56.10
CA ILE A 370 -18.60 6.69 -55.74
C ILE A 370 -17.73 6.69 -57.00
N LEU A 371 -17.01 7.80 -57.23
CA LEU A 371 -16.06 8.00 -58.32
C LEU A 371 -14.62 7.69 -57.91
N ALA A 372 -14.26 7.97 -56.65
CA ALA A 372 -12.92 7.72 -56.13
C ALA A 372 -12.94 7.33 -54.65
N TRP A 373 -12.02 6.44 -54.29
CA TRP A 373 -11.91 5.83 -52.97
C TRP A 373 -10.44 5.77 -52.55
N ASN A 374 -10.06 6.45 -51.48
CA ASN A 374 -8.67 6.49 -51.03
C ASN A 374 -8.30 5.29 -50.13
N ARG A 375 -6.99 5.11 -49.91
CA ARG A 375 -6.45 4.01 -49.10
C ARG A 375 -7.00 3.97 -47.66
N GLN A 376 -7.30 5.12 -47.05
CA GLN A 376 -7.89 5.11 -45.71
C GLN A 376 -9.35 4.70 -45.72
N ALA A 377 -10.13 5.09 -46.73
CA ALA A 377 -11.50 4.61 -46.89
C ALA A 377 -11.55 3.08 -47.04
N GLU A 378 -10.61 2.49 -47.77
CA GLU A 378 -10.46 1.03 -47.86
C GLU A 378 -10.17 0.39 -46.49
N ARG A 379 -9.26 0.97 -45.70
CA ARG A 379 -8.95 0.47 -44.35
C ARG A 379 -10.11 0.62 -43.37
N THR A 380 -10.82 1.75 -43.41
CA THR A 380 -11.88 2.07 -42.45
C THR A 380 -13.16 1.27 -42.71
N PHE A 381 -13.54 1.07 -43.98
CA PHE A 381 -14.79 0.40 -44.34
C PHE A 381 -14.62 -1.03 -44.88
N GLY A 382 -13.39 -1.43 -45.24
CA GLY A 382 -13.06 -2.79 -45.67
C GLY A 382 -13.39 -3.14 -47.12
N TYR A 383 -13.74 -2.14 -47.95
CA TYR A 383 -14.00 -2.31 -49.38
C TYR A 383 -12.83 -1.81 -50.23
N THR A 384 -12.42 -2.59 -51.23
CA THR A 384 -11.42 -2.14 -52.20
C THR A 384 -12.04 -1.17 -53.21
N PRO A 385 -11.23 -0.31 -53.87
CA PRO A 385 -11.74 0.58 -54.92
C PRO A 385 -12.52 -0.15 -56.02
N ASP A 386 -12.06 -1.32 -56.45
CA ASP A 386 -12.70 -2.11 -57.52
C ASP A 386 -14.08 -2.66 -57.12
N GLU A 387 -14.32 -2.86 -55.82
CA GLU A 387 -15.59 -3.38 -55.29
C GLU A 387 -16.64 -2.27 -55.09
N ILE A 388 -16.20 -1.05 -54.77
CA ILE A 388 -17.05 0.04 -54.26
C ILE A 388 -17.28 1.17 -55.26
N ILE A 389 -16.35 1.41 -56.20
CA ILE A 389 -16.53 2.43 -57.24
C ILE A 389 -17.78 2.11 -58.08
N GLY A 390 -18.59 3.13 -58.36
CA GLY A 390 -19.87 3.02 -59.05
C GLY A 390 -21.05 2.63 -58.17
N ARG A 391 -20.84 2.18 -56.93
CA ARG A 391 -21.94 2.00 -55.96
C ARG A 391 -22.36 3.33 -55.36
N ASN A 392 -23.59 3.39 -54.87
CA ASN A 392 -24.10 4.57 -54.19
C ASN A 392 -23.57 4.65 -52.75
N PHE A 393 -23.09 5.82 -52.34
CA PHE A 393 -22.49 6.03 -51.02
C PHE A 393 -23.46 5.77 -49.86
N ASP A 394 -24.78 5.93 -50.07
CA ASP A 394 -25.81 5.68 -49.06
C ASP A 394 -25.85 4.22 -48.58
N THR A 395 -25.27 3.28 -49.35
CA THR A 395 -25.19 1.86 -48.98
C THR A 395 -24.31 1.58 -47.76
N LEU A 396 -23.45 2.54 -47.38
CA LEU A 396 -22.57 2.43 -46.22
C LEU A 396 -23.24 2.84 -44.90
N PHE A 397 -24.51 3.23 -44.90
CA PHE A 397 -25.22 3.71 -43.70
C PHE A 397 -26.44 2.85 -43.37
N LYS A 398 -26.74 2.69 -42.08
CA LYS A 398 -27.97 2.03 -41.64
C LYS A 398 -29.15 2.96 -41.92
N LYS A 399 -30.16 2.50 -42.68
CA LYS A 399 -31.41 3.27 -42.87
C LYS A 399 -32.05 3.52 -41.51
N ALA A 400 -32.00 4.76 -41.02
CA ALA A 400 -32.78 5.16 -39.86
C ALA A 400 -34.28 5.06 -40.20
N GLU A 401 -35.11 4.63 -39.25
CA GLU A 401 -36.57 4.68 -39.38
C GLU A 401 -37.01 6.15 -39.54
N GLY A 402 -37.19 6.58 -40.79
CA GLY A 402 -37.34 7.99 -41.17
C GLY A 402 -36.21 8.46 -42.08
N GLY A 403 -36.20 7.94 -43.32
CA GLY A 403 -35.14 8.14 -44.29
C GLY A 403 -34.84 9.62 -44.59
N THR A 404 -33.69 10.09 -44.13
CA THR A 404 -33.22 11.47 -44.32
C THR A 404 -32.16 11.62 -45.41
N PHE A 405 -31.63 10.52 -45.97
CA PHE A 405 -30.75 10.55 -47.15
C PHE A 405 -31.46 9.91 -48.34
N ASN A 406 -31.87 10.77 -49.28
CA ASN A 406 -32.39 10.40 -50.59
C ASN A 406 -31.57 11.14 -51.66
N THR A 407 -31.73 10.77 -52.93
CA THR A 407 -31.10 11.44 -54.08
C THR A 407 -31.30 12.96 -54.06
N SER A 408 -32.40 13.46 -53.48
CA SER A 408 -32.65 14.92 -53.37
C SER A 408 -31.83 15.63 -52.28
N THR A 409 -31.16 14.91 -51.38
CA THR A 409 -30.24 15.47 -50.38
C THR A 409 -28.85 15.68 -50.99
N TRP A 410 -28.36 14.74 -51.80
CA TRP A 410 -27.16 14.93 -52.62
C TRP A 410 -27.33 16.06 -53.65
N ASN A 411 -28.48 16.13 -54.32
CA ASN A 411 -28.79 17.23 -55.24
C ASN A 411 -28.84 18.60 -54.54
N ARG A 412 -29.33 18.66 -53.30
CA ARG A 412 -29.35 19.90 -52.50
C ARG A 412 -27.95 20.32 -52.05
N LEU A 413 -27.11 19.37 -51.60
CA LEU A 413 -25.74 19.63 -51.19
C LEU A 413 -24.82 19.99 -52.37
N ALA A 414 -25.08 19.43 -53.56
CA ALA A 414 -24.35 19.75 -54.79
C ALA A 414 -24.76 21.10 -55.43
N ALA A 415 -25.95 21.62 -55.12
CA ALA A 415 -26.50 22.85 -55.69
C ALA A 415 -26.16 24.13 -54.90
N VAL A 416 -25.48 24.03 -53.75
CA VAL A 416 -25.02 25.21 -52.99
C VAL A 416 -23.71 25.69 -53.62
N ASP A 417 -23.83 26.70 -54.49
CA ASP A 417 -22.68 27.35 -55.13
C ASP A 417 -22.14 28.45 -54.19
N GLY A 418 -20.87 28.32 -53.81
CA GLY A 418 -20.15 29.35 -53.05
C GLY A 418 -20.17 29.17 -51.53
N GLY A 419 -18.98 28.92 -50.98
CA GLY A 419 -18.71 29.01 -49.55
C GLY A 419 -18.75 27.66 -48.83
N ILE A 420 -17.67 27.38 -48.11
CA ILE A 420 -17.46 26.20 -47.25
C ILE A 420 -18.63 26.11 -46.25
N THR A 421 -19.72 25.46 -46.64
CA THR A 421 -20.80 25.09 -45.72
C THR A 421 -20.61 23.63 -45.40
N ALA A 422 -19.57 23.34 -44.61
CA ALA A 422 -19.29 22.02 -44.09
C ALA A 422 -20.40 21.65 -43.09
N GLN A 423 -21.55 21.17 -43.58
CA GLN A 423 -22.48 20.47 -42.71
C GLN A 423 -21.77 19.21 -42.21
N ARG A 424 -21.53 19.17 -40.90
CA ARG A 424 -21.00 18.02 -40.18
C ARG A 424 -22.18 17.17 -39.75
N LEU A 425 -22.21 15.94 -40.23
CA LEU A 425 -23.30 15.01 -39.99
C LEU A 425 -22.76 13.80 -39.23
N GLU A 426 -23.20 13.62 -38.00
CA GLU A 426 -22.86 12.44 -37.21
C GLU A 426 -23.84 11.32 -37.52
N ILE A 427 -23.34 10.20 -38.04
CA ILE A 427 -24.16 9.06 -38.48
C ILE A 427 -23.44 7.74 -38.18
N ILE A 428 -24.21 6.66 -38.15
CA ILE A 428 -23.66 5.31 -37.99
C ILE A 428 -23.46 4.68 -39.37
N ALA A 429 -22.19 4.47 -39.71
CA ALA A 429 -21.80 3.72 -40.89
C ALA A 429 -21.65 2.22 -40.58
N VAL A 430 -21.71 1.40 -41.62
CA VAL A 430 -21.60 -0.05 -41.57
C VAL A 430 -20.42 -0.46 -42.44
N ARG A 431 -19.49 -1.22 -41.84
CA ARG A 431 -18.33 -1.78 -42.56
C ARG A 431 -18.74 -3.03 -43.34
N ARG A 432 -17.86 -3.50 -44.23
CA ARG A 432 -18.06 -4.73 -45.01
C ARG A 432 -18.36 -5.97 -44.14
N ASP A 433 -17.77 -6.05 -42.96
CA ASP A 433 -17.94 -7.16 -42.00
C ASP A 433 -19.25 -7.08 -41.18
N GLY A 434 -20.05 -6.03 -41.37
CA GLY A 434 -21.30 -5.79 -40.65
C GLY A 434 -21.13 -5.03 -39.33
N THR A 435 -19.90 -4.72 -38.90
CA THR A 435 -19.68 -3.88 -37.72
C THR A 435 -20.11 -2.44 -38.00
N THR A 436 -20.56 -1.76 -36.95
CA THR A 436 -20.99 -0.37 -37.04
C THR A 436 -19.89 0.58 -36.56
N LEU A 437 -19.86 1.78 -37.13
CA LEU A 437 -18.89 2.82 -36.82
C LEU A 437 -19.60 4.18 -36.75
N PRO A 438 -19.52 4.91 -35.62
CA PRO A 438 -19.94 6.30 -35.59
C PRO A 438 -18.96 7.16 -36.39
N VAL A 439 -19.48 7.88 -37.38
CA VAL A 439 -18.68 8.75 -38.24
C VAL A 439 -19.26 10.15 -38.32
N GLU A 440 -18.39 11.14 -38.41
CA GLU A 440 -18.71 12.50 -38.82
C GLU A 440 -18.42 12.65 -40.32
N LEU A 441 -19.43 13.02 -41.12
CA LEU A 441 -19.26 13.37 -42.52
C LEU A 441 -19.11 14.88 -42.68
N ALA A 442 -18.07 15.31 -43.40
CA ALA A 442 -17.97 16.67 -43.93
C ALA A 442 -18.03 16.64 -45.46
N VAL A 443 -18.97 17.39 -46.03
CA VAL A 443 -19.25 17.39 -47.47
C VAL A 443 -18.78 18.71 -48.08
N SER A 444 -18.00 18.62 -49.16
CA SER A 444 -17.52 19.77 -49.92
C SER A 444 -17.83 19.59 -51.42
N PRO A 445 -18.73 20.41 -52.00
CA PRO A 445 -18.95 20.41 -53.44
C PRO A 445 -17.75 21.02 -54.18
N ALA A 446 -17.42 20.50 -55.36
CA ALA A 446 -16.39 21.06 -56.25
C ALA A 446 -16.85 21.01 -57.72
N HIS A 447 -16.41 22.01 -58.49
CA HIS A 447 -16.68 22.12 -59.93
C HIS A 447 -15.43 21.78 -60.72
N LEU A 448 -15.52 20.79 -61.62
CA LEU A 448 -14.44 20.44 -62.54
C LEU A 448 -14.96 20.44 -63.98
N GLU A 449 -14.45 21.34 -64.82
CA GLU A 449 -14.61 21.39 -66.29
C GLU A 449 -15.96 20.89 -66.82
N SER A 450 -17.09 21.39 -66.29
CA SER A 450 -18.50 21.03 -66.61
C SER A 450 -19.14 19.80 -65.94
N ARG A 451 -18.55 19.24 -64.87
CA ARG A 451 -19.16 18.20 -64.02
C ARG A 451 -19.21 18.63 -62.54
N HIS A 452 -20.36 18.39 -61.90
CA HIS A 452 -20.52 18.52 -60.44
C HIS A 452 -19.96 17.28 -59.75
N ILE A 453 -18.96 17.47 -58.88
CA ILE A 453 -18.43 16.41 -58.01
C ILE A 453 -18.56 16.82 -56.55
N VAL A 454 -18.69 15.83 -55.68
CA VAL A 454 -18.82 16.05 -54.24
C VAL A 454 -17.71 15.28 -53.53
N THR A 455 -16.91 15.96 -52.73
CA THR A 455 -15.89 15.32 -51.89
C THR A 455 -16.44 15.16 -50.47
N VAL A 456 -16.40 13.93 -49.95
CA VAL A 456 -16.82 13.59 -48.60
C VAL A 456 -15.58 13.19 -47.80
N PHE A 457 -15.38 13.86 -46.68
CA PHE A 457 -14.41 13.50 -45.65
C PHE A 457 -15.17 12.74 -44.56
N VAL A 458 -14.69 11.56 -44.21
CA VAL A 458 -15.26 10.77 -43.11
C VAL A 458 -14.27 10.81 -41.95
N ARG A 459 -14.73 11.18 -40.77
CA ARG A 459 -13.94 11.09 -39.54
C ARG A 459 -14.54 10.08 -38.60
N ASP A 460 -13.70 9.16 -38.13
CA ASP A 460 -14.07 8.18 -37.10
C ASP A 460 -14.23 8.86 -35.74
N LEU A 461 -15.37 8.66 -35.08
CA LEU A 461 -15.67 9.23 -33.76
C LEU A 461 -15.44 8.27 -32.60
N THR A 462 -15.01 7.02 -32.84
CA THR A 462 -14.91 5.98 -31.81
C THR A 462 -14.02 6.38 -30.65
N GLU A 463 -12.79 6.82 -30.93
CA GLU A 463 -11.84 7.24 -29.88
C GLU A 463 -12.32 8.48 -29.14
N ARG A 464 -12.93 9.43 -29.86
CA ARG A 464 -13.46 10.66 -29.28
C ARG A 464 -14.63 10.38 -28.35
N GLN A 465 -15.56 9.51 -28.75
CA GLN A 465 -16.71 9.14 -27.93
C GLN A 465 -16.26 8.36 -26.70
N ALA A 466 -15.35 7.40 -26.84
CA ALA A 466 -14.78 6.68 -25.71
C ALA A 466 -14.07 7.62 -24.72
N ALA A 467 -13.34 8.63 -25.22
CA ALA A 467 -12.69 9.63 -24.38
C ALA A 467 -13.70 10.55 -23.65
N LEU A 468 -14.80 10.94 -24.32
CA LEU A 468 -15.88 11.72 -23.73
C LEU A 468 -16.64 10.93 -22.66
N ASP A 469 -16.95 9.67 -22.92
CA ASP A 469 -17.63 8.79 -21.97
C ASP A 469 -16.74 8.52 -20.75
N ALA A 470 -15.44 8.26 -20.96
CA ALA A 470 -14.47 8.12 -19.87
C ALA A 470 -14.38 9.40 -19.02
N ARG A 471 -14.33 10.57 -19.66
CA ARG A 471 -14.33 11.87 -18.97
C ARG A 471 -15.62 12.10 -18.18
N THR A 472 -16.78 11.75 -18.75
CA THR A 472 -18.07 11.90 -18.08
C THR A 472 -18.17 10.99 -16.86
N ARG A 473 -17.66 9.76 -16.94
CA ARG A 473 -17.57 8.86 -15.78
C ARG A 473 -16.67 9.41 -14.68
N LEU A 474 -15.50 9.95 -15.03
CA LEU A 474 -14.62 10.58 -14.04
C LEU A 474 -15.29 11.75 -13.33
N LEU A 475 -15.98 12.62 -14.09
CA LEU A 475 -16.73 13.74 -13.52
C LEU A 475 -17.90 13.28 -12.63
N ALA A 476 -18.58 12.19 -13.00
CA ALA A 476 -19.64 11.61 -12.18
C ALA A 476 -19.10 11.07 -10.85
N MET A 477 -17.98 10.34 -10.87
CA MET A 477 -17.33 9.83 -9.65
C MET A 477 -16.85 10.96 -8.73
N ASP A 478 -16.27 12.02 -9.29
CA ASP A 478 -15.87 13.22 -8.56
C ASP A 478 -17.08 13.90 -7.88
N SER A 479 -18.19 14.02 -8.62
CA SER A 479 -19.45 14.54 -8.07
C SER A 479 -19.99 13.66 -6.94
N GLU A 480 -20.00 12.34 -7.08
CA GLU A 480 -20.48 11.41 -6.04
C GLU A 480 -19.62 11.50 -4.77
N LEU A 481 -18.30 11.57 -4.90
CA LEU A 481 -17.38 11.73 -3.76
C LEU A 481 -17.53 13.10 -3.09
N SER A 482 -17.78 14.16 -3.85
CA SER A 482 -18.03 15.50 -3.29
C SER A 482 -19.29 15.55 -2.41
N VAL A 483 -20.31 14.76 -2.75
CA VAL A 483 -21.52 14.62 -1.92
C VAL A 483 -21.20 13.88 -0.62
N ALA A 484 -20.40 12.82 -0.68
CA ALA A 484 -19.96 12.10 0.51
C ALA A 484 -19.18 13.01 1.48
N ARG A 485 -18.30 13.87 0.95
CA ARG A 485 -17.59 14.89 1.72
C ARG A 485 -18.53 15.87 2.42
N GLN A 486 -19.52 16.40 1.69
CA GLN A 486 -20.51 17.32 2.28
C GLN A 486 -21.32 16.67 3.40
N ILE A 487 -21.62 15.38 3.30
CA ILE A 487 -22.30 14.62 4.35
C ILE A 487 -21.37 14.47 5.56
N GLN A 488 -20.10 14.10 5.37
CA GLN A 488 -19.11 14.01 6.44
C GLN A 488 -18.94 15.35 7.18
N ASP A 489 -18.81 16.46 6.45
CA ASP A 489 -18.73 17.82 6.99
C ASP A 489 -20.02 18.28 7.70
N ALA A 490 -21.16 17.65 7.42
CA ALA A 490 -22.42 17.91 8.12
C ALA A 490 -22.60 17.05 9.38
N ILE A 491 -21.91 15.91 9.44
CA ILE A 491 -21.92 15.01 10.61
C ILE A 491 -21.08 15.62 11.72
N LEU A 492 -19.87 16.10 11.42
CA LEU A 492 -18.95 16.67 12.41
C LEU A 492 -19.48 17.98 13.02
N PRO A 493 -19.17 18.28 14.30
CA PRO A 493 -19.53 19.56 14.90
C PRO A 493 -18.89 20.71 14.14
N ARG A 494 -19.67 21.76 13.88
CA ARG A 494 -19.15 22.98 13.25
C ARG A 494 -18.73 23.97 14.32
N ALA A 495 -17.73 24.79 14.00
CA ALA A 495 -17.44 26.03 14.71
C ALA A 495 -18.53 27.08 14.40
N ASP A 496 -19.78 26.77 14.73
CA ASP A 496 -20.97 27.61 14.51
C ASP A 496 -21.21 28.62 15.65
N GLY A 497 -20.29 28.67 16.60
CA GLY A 497 -20.38 29.53 17.77
C GLY A 497 -21.41 29.08 18.80
N ARG A 498 -21.91 27.83 18.74
CA ARG A 498 -22.86 27.29 19.73
C ARG A 498 -22.38 27.39 21.18
N PHE A 499 -21.06 27.35 21.39
CA PHE A 499 -20.42 27.52 22.70
C PHE A 499 -19.70 28.86 22.85
N SER A 500 -19.85 29.78 21.89
CA SER A 500 -19.25 31.12 21.98
C SER A 500 -19.87 31.91 23.13
N GLY A 501 -19.02 32.43 24.01
CA GLY A 501 -19.42 33.25 25.15
C GLY A 501 -19.64 32.50 26.47
N ARG A 502 -19.38 31.19 26.51
CA ARG A 502 -19.21 30.45 27.77
C ARG A 502 -18.01 31.00 28.53
N GLU A 503 -18.15 31.13 29.84
CA GLU A 503 -17.06 31.58 30.71
C GLU A 503 -16.22 30.40 31.20
N GLU A 504 -16.80 29.19 31.24
CA GLU A 504 -16.26 27.98 31.88
C GLU A 504 -15.35 27.15 30.97
N PHE A 505 -15.50 27.26 29.64
CA PHE A 505 -14.64 26.57 28.68
C PHE A 505 -14.64 27.24 27.31
N ASP A 506 -13.67 26.84 26.48
CA ASP A 506 -13.57 27.20 25.07
C ASP A 506 -13.12 25.97 24.27
N VAL A 507 -13.57 25.81 23.02
CA VAL A 507 -13.26 24.64 22.21
C VAL A 507 -13.17 24.99 20.73
N HIS A 508 -12.21 24.38 20.05
CA HIS A 508 -12.07 24.47 18.60
C HIS A 508 -11.48 23.18 18.05
N ALA A 509 -11.95 22.78 16.87
CA ALA A 509 -11.51 21.56 16.22
C ALA A 509 -11.51 21.72 14.70
N GLU A 510 -10.58 21.04 14.04
CA GLU A 510 -10.43 21.01 12.59
C GLU A 510 -10.08 19.60 12.15
N MET A 511 -10.59 19.19 10.98
CA MET A 511 -10.26 17.92 10.34
C MET A 511 -10.01 18.18 8.85
N ILE A 512 -8.86 17.72 8.36
CA ILE A 512 -8.46 17.82 6.95
C ILE A 512 -8.25 16.40 6.42
N PRO A 513 -9.18 15.86 5.61
CA PRO A 513 -9.01 14.52 5.07
C PRO A 513 -7.91 14.47 3.99
N ALA A 514 -7.14 13.38 3.95
CA ALA A 514 -6.08 13.14 2.97
C ALA A 514 -6.61 12.77 1.58
N LYS A 515 -7.87 12.32 1.52
CA LYS A 515 -8.63 12.03 0.30
C LYS A 515 -9.95 12.81 0.31
N GLU A 516 -10.85 12.50 -0.60
CA GLU A 516 -12.17 13.15 -0.64
C GLU A 516 -12.99 12.96 0.64
N VAL A 517 -12.84 11.82 1.32
CA VAL A 517 -13.43 11.52 2.64
C VAL A 517 -12.41 10.80 3.53
N GLY A 518 -12.44 11.11 4.82
CA GLY A 518 -11.54 10.58 5.84
C GLY A 518 -12.16 9.54 6.79
N GLY A 519 -11.32 8.78 7.49
CA GLY A 519 -11.67 7.89 8.60
C GLY A 519 -11.63 8.56 9.97
N ASP A 520 -10.90 9.67 10.08
CA ASP A 520 -10.84 10.48 11.30
C ASP A 520 -12.18 11.12 11.67
N PHE A 521 -12.36 11.38 12.97
CA PHE A 521 -13.47 12.18 13.49
C PHE A 521 -13.17 12.81 14.84
N TYR A 522 -13.99 13.82 15.14
CA TYR A 522 -14.08 14.40 16.46
C TYR A 522 -15.53 14.68 16.86
N ASP A 523 -15.76 14.80 18.16
CA ASP A 523 -17.00 15.36 18.69
C ASP A 523 -16.73 16.16 19.96
N TYR A 524 -17.57 17.14 20.23
CA TYR A 524 -17.60 17.84 21.50
C TYR A 524 -19.04 18.25 21.81
N PHE A 525 -19.46 18.04 23.05
CA PHE A 525 -20.84 18.23 23.45
C PHE A 525 -20.96 18.38 24.97
N LEU A 526 -22.03 19.03 25.41
CA LEU A 526 -22.45 18.94 26.80
C LEU A 526 -23.24 17.66 27.03
N ILE A 527 -22.89 16.91 28.08
CA ILE A 527 -23.66 15.76 28.60
C ILE A 527 -24.79 16.29 29.49
N ASP A 528 -24.47 17.26 30.33
CA ASP A 528 -25.41 18.08 31.09
C ASP A 528 -24.85 19.52 31.21
N ASP A 529 -25.38 20.34 32.11
CA ASP A 529 -24.95 21.74 32.26
C ASP A 529 -23.50 21.89 32.76
N ASP A 530 -22.96 20.88 33.45
CA ASP A 530 -21.65 20.92 34.12
C ASP A 530 -20.64 19.94 33.53
N LEU A 531 -21.07 18.96 32.73
CA LEU A 531 -20.23 17.92 32.16
C LEU A 531 -20.02 18.13 30.65
N PHE A 532 -18.77 18.40 30.28
CA PHE A 532 -18.37 18.64 28.89
C PHE A 532 -17.59 17.44 28.33
N GLY A 533 -18.14 16.79 27.31
CA GLY A 533 -17.54 15.66 26.61
C GLY A 533 -16.68 16.11 25.43
N ILE A 534 -15.50 15.50 25.30
CA ILE A 534 -14.57 15.67 24.18
C ILE A 534 -14.17 14.29 23.63
N LEU A 535 -14.10 14.19 22.30
CA LEU A 535 -13.89 12.94 21.59
C LEU A 535 -13.03 13.18 20.35
N VAL A 536 -12.02 12.33 20.15
CA VAL A 536 -11.31 12.15 18.87
C VAL A 536 -11.16 10.66 18.59
N GLY A 537 -11.25 10.27 17.33
CA GLY A 537 -10.94 8.91 16.93
C GLY A 537 -10.54 8.80 15.47
N ASP A 538 -9.93 7.66 15.15
CA ASP A 538 -9.48 7.29 13.81
C ASP A 538 -9.90 5.85 13.50
N VAL A 539 -10.41 5.67 12.30
CA VAL A 539 -10.84 4.38 11.77
C VAL A 539 -9.77 3.79 10.88
N SER A 540 -9.33 2.57 11.19
CA SER A 540 -8.35 1.86 10.38
C SER A 540 -8.85 1.67 8.93
N GLY A 541 -8.13 2.23 7.96
CA GLY A 541 -8.48 2.17 6.55
C GLY A 541 -8.55 3.58 5.93
N LYS A 542 -8.95 3.69 4.65
CA LYS A 542 -9.08 4.99 3.96
C LYS A 542 -10.24 5.00 2.97
N GLY A 543 -10.79 6.19 2.71
CA GLY A 543 -11.87 6.39 1.74
C GLY A 543 -13.25 6.02 2.29
N VAL A 544 -14.18 5.68 1.38
CA VAL A 544 -15.61 5.55 1.72
C VAL A 544 -15.92 4.54 2.85
N PRO A 545 -15.33 3.33 2.90
CA PRO A 545 -15.62 2.40 3.99
C PRO A 545 -15.24 2.94 5.38
N ALA A 546 -14.07 3.59 5.48
CA ALA A 546 -13.61 4.22 6.72
C ALA A 546 -14.53 5.38 7.13
N ALA A 547 -14.97 6.21 6.17
CA ALA A 547 -15.88 7.31 6.41
C ALA A 547 -17.28 6.87 6.91
N ILE A 548 -17.80 5.74 6.43
CA ILE A 548 -19.08 5.19 6.91
C ILE A 548 -18.94 4.69 8.35
N LEU A 549 -17.88 3.93 8.64
CA LEU A 549 -17.63 3.40 9.98
C LEU A 549 -17.34 4.54 10.96
N MET A 550 -16.64 5.59 10.53
CA MET A 550 -16.44 6.81 11.28
C MET A 550 -17.76 7.42 11.73
N ALA A 551 -18.70 7.62 10.79
CA ALA A 551 -19.99 8.22 11.08
C ALA A 551 -20.81 7.38 12.09
N ALA A 552 -20.77 6.04 11.93
CA ALA A 552 -21.41 5.11 12.85
C ALA A 552 -20.78 5.17 14.25
N SER A 553 -19.45 5.07 14.34
CA SER A 553 -18.70 5.10 15.60
C SER A 553 -18.94 6.39 16.37
N ARG A 554 -18.86 7.56 15.70
CA ARG A 554 -19.17 8.85 16.32
C ARG A 554 -20.60 8.88 16.87
N ALA A 555 -21.59 8.42 16.09
CA ALA A 555 -22.98 8.40 16.53
C ALA A 555 -23.19 7.47 17.74
N MET A 556 -22.57 6.29 17.74
CA MET A 556 -22.63 5.34 18.84
C MET A 556 -21.97 5.90 20.12
N LEU A 557 -20.76 6.47 20.00
CA LEU A 557 -20.03 7.10 21.11
C LEU A 557 -20.82 8.24 21.72
N ARG A 558 -21.34 9.15 20.87
CA ARG A 558 -22.19 10.25 21.32
C ARG A 558 -23.44 9.73 22.03
N SER A 559 -24.14 8.76 21.46
CA SER A 559 -25.36 8.20 22.05
C SER A 559 -25.10 7.54 23.42
N ALA A 560 -24.03 6.75 23.53
CA ALA A 560 -23.62 6.13 24.78
C ALA A 560 -23.21 7.18 25.83
N ALA A 561 -22.47 8.22 25.43
CA ALA A 561 -22.10 9.34 26.29
C ALA A 561 -23.31 10.10 26.84
N MET A 562 -24.34 10.33 26.03
CA MET A 562 -25.60 10.96 26.46
C MET A 562 -26.41 10.15 27.48
N SER A 563 -26.04 8.88 27.70
CA SER A 563 -26.65 8.07 28.78
C SER A 563 -26.07 8.38 30.16
N GLY A 564 -25.06 9.25 30.27
CA GLY A 564 -24.48 9.72 31.53
C GLY A 564 -23.59 8.69 32.24
N ILE A 565 -23.14 7.65 31.52
CA ILE A 565 -22.20 6.65 32.04
C ILE A 565 -20.75 7.11 31.87
N GLY A 566 -19.84 6.57 32.68
CA GLY A 566 -18.42 6.97 32.69
C GLY A 566 -17.67 6.59 31.39
N PRO A 567 -16.49 7.20 31.13
CA PRO A 567 -15.77 7.03 29.86
C PRO A 567 -15.40 5.58 29.52
N ALA A 568 -14.98 4.80 30.53
CA ALA A 568 -14.67 3.38 30.34
C ALA A 568 -15.89 2.56 29.90
N ASP A 569 -17.07 2.84 30.47
CA ASP A 569 -18.30 2.11 30.14
C ASP A 569 -18.85 2.54 28.78
N VAL A 570 -18.68 3.81 28.39
CA VAL A 570 -18.97 4.27 27.02
C VAL A 570 -18.13 3.46 26.01
N LEU A 571 -16.80 3.41 26.18
CA LEU A 571 -15.94 2.70 25.24
C LEU A 571 -16.23 1.19 25.24
N ARG A 572 -16.47 0.59 26.40
CA ARG A 572 -16.87 -0.83 26.52
C ARG A 572 -18.16 -1.13 25.76
N HIS A 573 -19.19 -0.29 25.93
CA HIS A 573 -20.47 -0.46 25.26
C HIS A 573 -20.32 -0.36 23.75
N VAL A 574 -19.63 0.67 23.26
CA VAL A 574 -19.42 0.88 21.83
C VAL A 574 -18.52 -0.20 21.23
N ASN A 575 -17.48 -0.65 21.94
CA ASN A 575 -16.61 -1.75 21.50
C ASN A 575 -17.42 -3.01 21.14
N ASN A 576 -18.38 -3.37 21.99
CA ASN A 576 -19.20 -4.55 21.76
C ASN A 576 -20.18 -4.36 20.58
N LEU A 577 -20.74 -3.15 20.41
CA LEU A 577 -21.57 -2.84 19.25
C LEU A 577 -20.78 -2.86 17.94
N LEU A 578 -19.56 -2.34 17.95
CA LEU A 578 -18.67 -2.33 16.78
C LEU A 578 -18.20 -3.75 16.45
N GLU A 579 -17.93 -4.60 17.44
CA GLU A 579 -17.56 -6.01 17.19
C GLU A 579 -18.68 -6.77 16.47
N GLU A 580 -19.94 -6.55 16.85
CA GLU A 580 -21.09 -7.19 16.19
C GLU A 580 -21.36 -6.64 14.77
N SER A 581 -20.94 -5.41 14.49
CA SER A 581 -21.36 -4.64 13.30
C SER A 581 -20.27 -4.40 12.27
N THR A 582 -19.01 -4.71 12.58
CA THR A 582 -17.83 -4.35 11.78
C THR A 582 -17.19 -5.57 11.14
N ALA A 583 -16.66 -5.44 9.93
CA ALA A 583 -15.84 -6.49 9.32
C ALA A 583 -14.60 -6.78 10.21
N PRO A 584 -14.12 -8.03 10.32
CA PRO A 584 -13.05 -8.43 11.25
C PRO A 584 -11.68 -7.72 11.10
N THR A 585 -11.54 -6.86 10.10
CA THR A 585 -10.30 -6.18 9.71
C THR A 585 -10.30 -4.67 9.96
N MET A 586 -11.42 -4.11 10.44
CA MET A 586 -11.51 -2.68 10.79
C MET A 586 -11.69 -2.50 12.29
N PHE A 587 -10.96 -1.54 12.85
CA PHE A 587 -11.04 -1.12 14.24
C PHE A 587 -11.00 0.40 14.33
N VAL A 588 -11.35 0.93 15.48
CA VAL A 588 -11.39 2.37 15.72
C VAL A 588 -10.54 2.69 16.93
N SER A 589 -9.47 3.46 16.74
CA SER A 589 -8.78 4.10 17.85
C SER A 589 -9.62 5.29 18.32
N ALA A 590 -9.85 5.44 19.62
CA ALA A 590 -10.59 6.59 20.12
C ALA A 590 -10.13 7.03 21.50
N PHE A 591 -10.11 8.34 21.72
CA PHE A 591 -10.00 8.95 23.04
C PHE A 591 -11.32 9.62 23.40
N TYR A 592 -11.86 9.30 24.57
CA TYR A 592 -13.05 9.97 25.10
C TYR A 592 -12.80 10.50 26.50
N GLY A 593 -13.10 11.78 26.72
CA GLY A 593 -12.95 12.47 28.00
C GLY A 593 -14.19 13.27 28.39
N ILE A 594 -14.43 13.36 29.69
CA ILE A 594 -15.49 14.15 30.32
C ILE A 594 -14.83 15.12 31.29
N ILE A 595 -15.10 16.42 31.12
CA ILE A 595 -14.59 17.50 31.95
C ILE A 595 -15.75 18.01 32.82
N ASP A 596 -15.62 17.92 34.14
CA ASP A 596 -16.50 18.61 35.09
C ASP A 596 -16.10 20.08 35.18
N LEU A 597 -16.91 20.95 34.59
CA LEU A 597 -16.66 22.39 34.46
C LEU A 597 -16.61 23.11 35.81
N ARG A 598 -17.21 22.54 36.87
CA ARG A 598 -17.18 23.16 38.20
C ARG A 598 -15.88 22.89 38.94
N SER A 599 -15.33 21.69 38.75
CA SER A 599 -14.20 21.21 39.53
C SER A 599 -12.89 21.16 38.73
N GLY A 600 -12.96 21.21 37.41
CA GLY A 600 -11.83 21.00 36.51
C GLY A 600 -11.37 19.54 36.45
N LEU A 601 -12.13 18.59 37.01
CA LEU A 601 -11.78 17.17 36.94
C LEU A 601 -12.06 16.66 35.52
N ILE A 602 -11.04 16.15 34.84
CA ILE A 602 -11.18 15.39 33.61
C ILE A 602 -11.09 13.89 33.93
N GLU A 603 -12.15 13.15 33.63
CA GLU A 603 -12.15 11.68 33.58
C GLU A 603 -12.10 11.24 32.13
N TYR A 604 -11.21 10.33 31.78
CA TYR A 604 -11.01 9.94 30.39
C TYR A 604 -10.65 8.47 30.24
N CYS A 605 -10.91 7.94 29.05
CA CYS A 605 -10.48 6.62 28.65
C CYS A 605 -9.91 6.68 27.23
N ASN A 606 -8.71 6.13 27.06
CA ASN A 606 -8.06 6.00 25.78
C ASN A 606 -8.23 4.56 25.29
N GLY A 607 -8.93 4.36 24.17
CA GLY A 607 -9.08 3.10 23.47
C GLY A 607 -8.09 2.97 22.31
N GLY A 608 -6.80 2.90 22.61
CA GLY A 608 -5.73 2.66 21.62
C GLY A 608 -5.42 3.83 20.67
N HIS A 609 -5.81 5.05 21.04
CA HIS A 609 -5.53 6.29 20.31
C HIS A 609 -4.26 6.98 20.83
N ASP A 610 -3.76 7.98 20.09
CA ASP A 610 -2.64 8.81 20.54
C ASP A 610 -2.98 9.54 21.85
N GLU A 611 -1.98 9.66 22.73
CA GLU A 611 -2.14 10.31 24.03
C GLU A 611 -2.30 11.82 23.87
N PRO A 612 -3.40 12.42 24.38
CA PRO A 612 -3.56 13.87 24.32
C PRO A 612 -2.51 14.61 25.16
N VAL A 613 -2.31 15.88 24.83
CA VAL A 613 -1.35 16.76 25.50
C VAL A 613 -2.10 17.86 26.24
N ILE A 614 -1.80 18.04 27.52
CA ILE A 614 -2.22 19.21 28.30
C ILE A 614 -1.18 20.29 28.11
N ILE A 615 -1.65 21.48 27.77
CA ILE A 615 -0.86 22.71 27.66
C ILE A 615 -1.26 23.59 28.83
N HIS A 616 -0.35 23.77 29.78
CA HIS A 616 -0.59 24.60 30.95
C HIS A 616 -0.54 26.09 30.61
N ALA A 617 -1.18 26.91 31.45
CA ALA A 617 -1.19 28.36 31.29
C ALA A 617 0.22 29.00 31.27
N ASP A 618 1.22 28.35 31.87
CA ASP A 618 2.62 28.80 31.88
C ASP A 618 3.42 28.38 30.63
N GLY A 619 2.81 27.60 29.73
CA GLY A 619 3.41 27.07 28.51
C GLY A 619 4.15 25.73 28.68
N THR A 620 4.17 25.17 29.88
CA THR A 620 4.60 23.78 30.08
C THR A 620 3.53 22.81 29.56
N HIS A 621 3.91 21.57 29.30
CA HIS A 621 2.99 20.55 28.80
C HIS A 621 3.25 19.19 29.44
N GLU A 622 2.18 18.40 29.56
CA GLU A 622 2.24 17.01 30.02
C GLU A 622 1.27 16.13 29.20
N ARG A 623 1.54 14.83 29.15
CA ARG A 623 0.66 13.88 28.45
C ARG A 623 -0.44 13.38 29.37
N LEU A 624 -1.64 13.23 28.83
CA LEU A 624 -2.75 12.50 29.46
C LEU A 624 -2.51 10.99 29.34
N THR A 625 -1.48 10.51 30.02
CA THR A 625 -1.15 9.07 30.05
C THR A 625 -2.28 8.29 30.70
N GLY A 626 -2.57 7.11 30.16
CA GLY A 626 -3.66 6.25 30.63
C GLY A 626 -3.25 4.79 30.73
N SER A 627 -4.20 3.93 31.06
CA SER A 627 -4.01 2.49 30.93
C SER A 627 -3.91 2.11 29.45
N ALA A 628 -3.03 1.16 29.12
CA ALA A 628 -2.84 0.65 27.77
C ALA A 628 -4.05 -0.20 27.33
N ASN A 629 -5.15 0.45 26.95
CA ASN A 629 -6.30 -0.22 26.34
C ASN A 629 -6.07 -0.36 24.82
N ILE A 630 -6.72 -1.34 24.22
CA ILE A 630 -6.68 -1.61 22.77
C ILE A 630 -7.84 -0.88 22.07
N ALA A 631 -7.68 -0.64 20.77
CA ALA A 631 -8.69 -0.05 19.87
C ALA A 631 -10.04 -0.76 19.92
N LEU A 632 -11.11 0.01 19.73
CA LEU A 632 -12.49 -0.48 19.73
C LEU A 632 -12.75 -1.37 18.50
N GLY A 633 -13.54 -2.42 18.70
CA GLY A 633 -13.87 -3.41 17.67
C GLY A 633 -12.75 -4.44 17.42
N ALA A 634 -11.57 -4.27 18.03
CA ALA A 634 -10.45 -5.20 17.84
C ALA A 634 -10.49 -6.42 18.78
N VAL A 635 -10.98 -6.24 20.02
CA VAL A 635 -11.03 -7.30 21.03
C VAL A 635 -12.44 -7.38 21.65
N PRO A 636 -13.12 -8.53 21.57
CA PRO A 636 -14.45 -8.67 22.14
C PRO A 636 -14.42 -8.62 23.66
N ASN A 637 -15.41 -7.95 24.27
CA ASN A 637 -15.59 -7.85 25.73
C ASN A 637 -14.33 -7.34 26.47
N GLN A 638 -13.58 -6.43 25.84
CA GLN A 638 -12.43 -5.80 26.48
C GLN A 638 -12.86 -4.95 27.69
N ASP A 639 -12.13 -5.08 28.78
CA ASP A 639 -12.22 -4.15 29.90
C ASP A 639 -11.44 -2.87 29.58
N PHE A 640 -12.12 -1.74 29.69
CA PHE A 640 -11.52 -0.42 29.56
C PHE A 640 -11.28 0.17 30.95
N THR A 641 -10.09 0.75 31.16
CA THR A 641 -9.77 1.45 32.41
C THR A 641 -9.71 2.95 32.16
N ALA A 642 -10.51 3.70 32.93
CA ALA A 642 -10.48 5.16 32.91
C ALA A 642 -9.38 5.70 33.84
N ALA A 643 -8.87 6.87 33.51
CA ALA A 643 -7.98 7.67 34.34
C ALA A 643 -8.62 9.02 34.61
N ALA A 644 -8.15 9.72 35.64
CA ALA A 644 -8.64 11.04 35.98
C ALA A 644 -7.51 11.96 36.44
N LEU A 645 -7.61 13.22 36.05
CA LEU A 645 -6.66 14.28 36.41
C LEU A 645 -7.42 15.59 36.63
N ARG A 646 -6.84 16.54 37.37
CA ARG A 646 -7.46 17.84 37.62
C ARG A 646 -6.77 18.91 36.77
N LEU A 647 -7.54 19.52 35.88
CA LEU A 647 -7.15 20.69 35.11
C LEU A 647 -7.18 21.94 36.00
N THR A 648 -6.28 22.86 35.69
CA THR A 648 -6.26 24.20 36.26
C THR A 648 -6.81 25.22 35.27
N HIS A 649 -7.33 26.32 35.77
CA HIS A 649 -7.89 27.37 34.92
C HIS A 649 -6.83 27.87 33.92
N GLY A 650 -7.17 27.83 32.64
CA GLY A 650 -6.29 28.19 31.52
C GLY A 650 -5.63 27.00 30.83
N ASP A 651 -5.69 25.80 31.42
CA ASP A 651 -5.16 24.59 30.79
C ASP A 651 -5.93 24.24 29.52
N THR A 652 -5.21 23.82 28.49
CA THR A 652 -5.76 23.40 27.20
C THR A 652 -5.43 21.94 26.95
N VAL A 653 -6.46 21.11 26.78
CA VAL A 653 -6.31 19.73 26.34
C VAL A 653 -6.31 19.71 24.81
N LEU A 654 -5.21 19.24 24.22
CA LEU A 654 -5.01 19.09 22.78
C LEU A 654 -5.05 17.60 22.42
N LEU A 655 -6.03 17.23 21.61
CA LEU A 655 -6.21 15.91 21.03
C LEU A 655 -5.85 15.98 19.54
N PHE A 656 -5.21 14.94 19.04
CA PHE A 656 -4.76 14.87 17.66
C PHE A 656 -4.71 13.42 17.18
N THR A 657 -4.80 13.23 15.86
CA THR A 657 -4.62 11.94 15.19
C THR A 657 -3.17 11.78 14.70
N ASP A 658 -2.79 10.56 14.33
CA ASP A 658 -1.44 10.22 13.87
C ASP A 658 -1.04 11.00 12.61
N GLY A 659 -1.98 11.38 11.76
CA GLY A 659 -1.71 12.22 10.59
C GLY A 659 -1.07 13.57 10.92
N VAL A 660 -1.17 14.07 12.15
CA VAL A 660 -0.40 15.23 12.62
C VAL A 660 1.09 14.89 12.78
N THR A 661 1.40 13.79 13.47
CA THR A 661 2.79 13.42 13.80
C THR A 661 3.48 12.73 12.63
N GLU A 662 2.74 12.03 11.77
CA GLU A 662 3.22 11.33 10.59
C GLU A 662 3.21 12.19 9.32
N ALA A 663 2.81 13.47 9.39
CA ALA A 663 2.81 14.37 8.24
C ALA A 663 4.21 14.43 7.59
N MET A 664 4.29 14.09 6.30
CA MET A 664 5.57 13.94 5.59
C MET A 664 5.91 15.12 4.69
N ASN A 665 7.17 15.56 4.70
CA ASN A 665 7.71 16.47 3.70
C ASN A 665 8.15 15.74 2.41
N ALA A 666 8.59 16.49 1.40
CA ALA A 666 9.06 15.92 0.12
C ALA A 666 10.25 14.94 0.25
N ARG A 667 11.00 15.00 1.36
CA ARG A 667 12.12 14.10 1.68
C ARG A 667 11.67 12.84 2.45
N ARG A 668 10.37 12.70 2.74
CA ARG A 668 9.78 11.63 3.58
C ARG A 668 10.24 11.69 5.04
N GLU A 669 10.58 12.87 5.53
CA GLU A 669 10.77 13.11 6.96
C GLU A 669 9.41 13.45 7.57
N MET A 670 9.12 12.91 8.76
CA MET A 670 7.86 13.13 9.48
C MET A 670 7.94 14.39 10.36
N PHE A 671 6.80 15.05 10.60
CA PHE A 671 6.71 16.20 11.51
C PHE A 671 7.06 15.82 12.95
N THR A 672 6.73 14.58 13.34
CA THR A 672 6.94 13.95 14.65
C THR A 672 6.23 14.62 15.81
N GLU A 673 6.01 13.84 16.87
CA GLU A 673 5.47 14.35 18.12
C GLU A 673 6.38 15.42 18.75
N ASP A 674 7.71 15.25 18.68
CA ASP A 674 8.67 16.25 19.15
C ASP A 674 8.48 17.61 18.45
N GLY A 675 8.14 17.58 17.15
CA GLY A 675 7.81 18.78 16.38
C GLY A 675 6.56 19.48 16.90
N LEU A 676 5.52 18.71 17.21
CA LEU A 676 4.28 19.21 17.81
C LEU A 676 4.51 19.83 19.19
N LEU A 677 5.19 19.10 20.09
CA LEU A 677 5.46 19.55 21.45
C LEU A 677 6.34 20.81 21.48
N ASN A 678 7.33 20.90 20.58
CA ASN A 678 8.18 22.07 20.44
C ASN A 678 7.40 23.29 19.92
N PHE A 679 6.47 23.10 18.99
CA PHE A 679 5.57 24.18 18.56
C PHE A 679 4.71 24.66 19.73
N VAL A 680 4.06 23.74 20.42
CA VAL A 680 3.19 24.04 21.57
C VAL A 680 3.94 24.81 22.67
N ALA A 681 5.17 24.39 23.00
CA ALA A 681 5.99 25.05 24.01
C ALA A 681 6.41 26.49 23.62
N THR A 682 6.50 26.79 22.32
CA THR A 682 6.99 28.09 21.82
C THR A 682 5.88 29.07 21.47
N ALA A 683 4.73 28.59 21.00
CA ALA A 683 3.67 29.41 20.43
C ALA A 683 2.89 30.25 21.46
N ARG A 684 2.91 29.89 22.76
CA ARG A 684 2.19 30.57 23.86
C ARG A 684 0.76 30.99 23.48
N THR A 685 0.01 30.06 22.89
CA THR A 685 -1.33 30.34 22.35
C THR A 685 -2.34 30.62 23.45
N THR A 686 -3.25 31.57 23.18
CA THR A 686 -4.22 32.06 24.18
C THR A 686 -5.64 31.57 23.94
N THR A 687 -5.89 30.90 22.82
CA THR A 687 -7.19 30.29 22.52
C THR A 687 -7.02 28.92 21.87
N PRO A 688 -8.01 28.01 22.00
CA PRO A 688 -8.04 26.76 21.25
C PRO A 688 -7.88 26.94 19.74
N ALA A 689 -8.52 27.98 19.17
CA ALA A 689 -8.43 28.27 17.74
C ALA A 689 -7.01 28.68 17.31
N GLU A 690 -6.31 29.48 18.11
CA GLU A 690 -4.90 29.81 17.85
C GLU A 690 -4.00 28.58 17.92
N THR A 691 -4.26 27.67 18.88
CA THR A 691 -3.50 26.41 19.01
C THR A 691 -3.67 25.55 17.77
N VAL A 692 -4.90 25.25 17.37
CA VAL A 692 -5.19 24.36 16.22
C VAL A 692 -4.66 24.96 14.92
N ASN A 693 -5.01 26.22 14.62
CA ASN A 693 -4.57 26.87 13.39
C ASN A 693 -3.05 27.06 13.34
N GLY A 694 -2.43 27.29 14.50
CA GLY A 694 -0.98 27.38 14.63
C GLY A 694 -0.28 26.05 14.31
N VAL A 695 -0.80 24.93 14.83
CA VAL A 695 -0.28 23.59 14.52
C VAL A 695 -0.45 23.28 13.03
N LEU A 696 -1.64 23.54 12.46
CA LEU A 696 -1.88 23.33 11.03
C LEU A 696 -0.94 24.16 10.14
N ALA A 697 -0.67 25.41 10.51
CA ALA A 697 0.29 26.25 9.80
C ALA A 697 1.73 25.72 9.92
N ALA A 698 2.11 25.18 11.09
CA ALA A 698 3.41 24.54 11.29
C ALA A 698 3.58 23.30 10.42
N ILE A 699 2.56 22.43 10.35
CA ILE A 699 2.54 21.26 9.47
C ILE A 699 2.65 21.68 8.01
N HIS A 700 1.83 22.63 7.56
CA HIS A 700 1.85 23.13 6.18
C HIS A 700 3.24 23.70 5.79
N ASN A 701 3.88 24.43 6.70
CA ASN A 701 5.23 24.95 6.48
C ASN A 701 6.28 23.84 6.43
N PHE A 702 6.12 22.79 7.25
CA PHE A 702 7.04 21.65 7.27
C PHE A 702 6.92 20.77 6.03
N THR A 703 5.70 20.54 5.52
CA THR A 703 5.46 19.64 4.39
C THR A 703 5.82 20.27 3.03
N GLU A 704 5.92 21.60 2.96
CA GLU A 704 6.28 22.36 1.74
C GLU A 704 5.40 22.00 0.51
N GLY A 705 4.12 21.68 0.74
CA GLY A 705 3.19 21.30 -0.32
C GLY A 705 3.30 19.83 -0.78
N ALA A 706 4.00 18.97 -0.03
CA ALA A 706 3.94 17.53 -0.22
C ALA A 706 2.51 16.99 -0.03
N ALA A 707 2.17 15.91 -0.73
CA ALA A 707 0.87 15.27 -0.61
C ALA A 707 0.68 14.67 0.78
N GLN A 708 -0.49 14.90 1.37
CA GLN A 708 -0.87 14.39 2.68
C GLN A 708 -0.92 12.85 2.69
N SER A 709 -0.31 12.25 3.72
CA SER A 709 -0.22 10.79 3.88
C SER A 709 -1.44 10.21 4.59
N ASP A 710 -1.94 10.89 5.62
CA ASP A 710 -3.11 10.48 6.42
C ASP A 710 -4.00 11.65 6.83
N ASP A 711 -5.22 11.37 7.28
CA ASP A 711 -6.16 12.39 7.75
C ASP A 711 -5.57 13.17 8.93
N ILE A 712 -5.75 14.50 8.93
CA ILE A 712 -5.20 15.38 9.97
C ILE A 712 -6.35 15.90 10.81
N THR A 713 -6.41 15.51 12.07
CA THR A 713 -7.46 15.96 12.99
C THR A 713 -6.86 16.54 14.26
N LEU A 714 -7.40 17.68 14.68
CA LEU A 714 -6.99 18.40 15.88
C LEU A 714 -8.23 18.89 16.62
N LEU A 715 -8.27 18.69 17.94
CA LEU A 715 -9.27 19.28 18.83
C LEU A 715 -8.56 19.88 20.05
N ALA A 716 -8.79 21.16 20.30
CA ALA A 716 -8.32 21.84 21.49
C ALA A 716 -9.51 22.26 22.37
N ALA A 717 -9.47 21.93 23.64
CA ALA A 717 -10.46 22.33 24.64
C ALA A 717 -9.76 23.01 25.82
N ARG A 718 -10.11 24.26 26.13
CA ARG A 718 -9.54 25.04 27.22
C ARG A 718 -10.51 25.14 28.38
N TYR A 719 -10.03 24.81 29.58
CA TYR A 719 -10.76 25.00 30.82
C TYR A 719 -10.57 26.43 31.33
N ARG A 720 -11.65 27.05 31.83
CA ARG A 720 -11.69 28.42 32.34
C ARG A 720 -12.51 28.46 33.64
#